data_AF-A0A4Y7LKR7-F1
#
_entry.id   AF-A0A4Y7LKR7-F1
#
_cell.length_a   1.000
_cell.length_b   1.000
_cell.length_c   1.000
_cell.angle_alpha   90.00
_cell.angle_beta   90.00
_cell.angle_gamma   90.00
#
_symmetry.space_group_name_H-M   'P 1'
#
loop_
_entity.id
_entity.type
_entity.pdbx_description
1 polymer ?
#
loop_
_entity_poly.entity_id
_entity_poly.type
_entity_poly.pdbx_seq_one_letter_code
_entity_poly.pdbx_strand_id
1 'polypeptide(L)'
;MASKLPPPPIVNPKRKNFLGVPAPQGYVAGVGRGATGFTTRSDIGPARDANDVPDDRHPAPAKRKKEDDEEEEDLNDANYDEFAGYGGSLFNKDPYDKDDEEADAVYEAIDERMDEKRREYRDKRLREEIEKYRQERPKIQQQFSDLKRELSVVSEDEWKNIPEVGDARNRKQRSTRQDKFTPLPDSVLTRNLGGEATTSIDPKSGLASAFPGMLTPTGDLDLRKIGQARNTLMDIKLNQVSDSVSGQTVVDPKGYLTDLQSMIPTYGGDINDIKKARLLLKSVRETNPNHPPAWIASARLEEVTGKLQAARNLILRGCETCPNSEDLWLEAARLVPPDTAKNVIAQAVGHLVNSVKLWIKASELELDMKAKKRVFSVELWLALARLETYENARKVLNKARENIPTDRQIWITAAKLEEAHGNSTMVEKIIDRSINSLASNGVEIHRDHWLKEAVDSEKAEAVLTCQAIIKSVIGHGVEDQDRKHTWLEDADSFTSQTAFECARAVYSHALDIFPAKKSIWLRAAHFERQHGSRDSLETLLQRAVAHCPQAEVLWLMGAKSKWMAGDVPAARSILSLAFQANPNSEEIWLAAVKLESENLEYERARKLLAKARSSAPTPRVLMKSAKLEWHLGNLDESLNQLQTAIEQFADYPKFYMMQGQIYSLKQNLSRARESYHMGTKKCPSSVALWLLLARLDMSLGSITKARSVLEKARQKNNQNAQLWLEAIRLECTAGSKEMAANKLAQAMQDCPNAGLLWSETIFMADRPQRKTKSVDALKKCEHDPHVLLAVSKLFWTERKTAKCREWFNRTVKIDPDFGDAWGYFFKFELLHGSLDEQMDVKKRCLQAEPRHANIVIKKEKNTSDDEAQLAVPAAAEAPKAALSPMEEQLLEQRLIQLMVEFPKGITQVIVQASIPELNLNNLTDVLNKMIRKKTVNLFVVDGKPLWKLNEDRVTLNKGADAEENIILDLIKKAGNKGIWHRDIRQNTNLQQTQLNKYLKNLEGKKLIKSVSSVSQGKRKVYMLWNLEPDRGAWYSKDNEFEGELVDLLYAQSYRMLQQRADAAKNSLISDLGPITIRESSQLTSQEILDSIMGYGVIKVKITLEEFEQVLETLIYDGKVEKTVHVGKDGICKSYRCVPPLFDSAGSVRIPCGICPV
;
A
#
# COMPACT_ATOMS: atom_id res chain seq x y z
N MET A 1 36.51 -58.82 3.25
CA MET A 1 36.61 -59.19 4.68
C MET A 1 36.69 -57.90 5.46
N ALA A 2 35.56 -57.48 6.04
CA ALA A 2 35.23 -57.62 7.47
C ALA A 2 35.74 -56.39 8.24
N SER A 3 34.98 -55.65 9.03
CA SER A 3 33.54 -55.65 9.36
C SER A 3 33.33 -54.35 10.13
N LYS A 4 32.40 -53.51 9.67
CA LYS A 4 31.94 -52.32 10.40
C LYS A 4 31.20 -52.77 11.66
N LEU A 5 31.69 -52.39 12.83
CA LEU A 5 30.94 -52.37 14.09
C LEU A 5 30.67 -50.91 14.50
N PRO A 6 29.53 -50.66 15.16
CA PRO A 6 28.79 -49.39 15.11
C PRO A 6 29.21 -48.38 16.20
N PRO A 7 28.86 -47.08 16.05
CA PRO A 7 28.98 -46.10 17.13
C PRO A 7 28.02 -46.43 18.30
N PRO A 8 28.35 -46.01 19.53
CA PRO A 8 27.63 -46.39 20.75
C PRO A 8 26.20 -45.81 20.81
N PRO A 9 25.29 -46.46 21.58
CA PRO A 9 23.88 -46.10 21.64
C PRO A 9 23.65 -44.78 22.40
N ILE A 10 22.73 -43.99 21.87
CA ILE A 10 22.23 -42.72 22.40
C ILE A 10 21.61 -42.93 23.78
N VAL A 11 22.25 -42.39 24.82
CA VAL A 11 21.69 -42.31 26.17
C VAL A 11 20.73 -41.13 26.28
N ASN A 12 19.55 -41.42 26.84
CA ASN A 12 18.41 -40.52 27.00
C ASN A 12 18.78 -39.23 27.79
N PRO A 13 18.59 -38.01 27.25
CA PRO A 13 19.06 -36.74 27.84
C PRO A 13 18.23 -36.24 29.04
N LYS A 14 17.30 -37.06 29.58
CA LYS A 14 16.35 -36.64 30.62
C LYS A 14 16.71 -37.10 32.04
N ARG A 15 17.81 -37.82 32.27
CA ARG A 15 18.36 -38.06 33.62
C ARG A 15 19.67 -37.29 33.80
N LYS A 16 19.65 -36.24 34.62
CA LYS A 16 20.87 -35.58 35.12
C LYS A 16 21.49 -36.50 36.18
N ASN A 17 22.41 -37.38 35.78
CA ASN A 17 22.98 -38.45 36.61
C ASN A 17 23.84 -38.01 37.81
N PHE A 18 23.87 -36.72 38.18
CA PHE A 18 24.72 -36.21 39.28
C PHE A 18 23.96 -35.49 40.40
N LEU A 19 22.72 -35.01 40.18
CA LEU A 19 21.89 -34.48 41.26
C LEU A 19 21.20 -35.64 41.99
N GLY A 20 21.57 -35.86 43.25
CA GLY A 20 21.05 -36.93 44.11
C GLY A 20 22.03 -38.08 44.36
N VAL A 21 23.21 -38.07 43.74
CA VAL A 21 24.32 -38.98 44.07
C VAL A 21 25.21 -38.27 45.10
N PRO A 22 25.58 -38.90 46.23
CA PRO A 22 26.53 -38.31 47.17
C PRO A 22 27.88 -38.06 46.49
N ALA A 23 28.59 -36.99 46.88
CA ALA A 23 29.88 -36.65 46.30
C ALA A 23 30.86 -37.85 46.39
N PRO A 24 31.66 -38.13 45.35
CA PRO A 24 32.66 -39.18 45.40
C PRO A 24 33.62 -38.95 46.58
N GLN A 25 33.88 -40.00 47.38
CA GLN A 25 34.83 -39.90 48.49
C GLN A 25 36.22 -39.48 47.97
N GLY A 26 36.78 -38.42 48.54
CA GLY A 26 38.08 -37.84 48.14
C GLY A 26 38.01 -36.66 47.16
N TYR A 27 36.83 -36.25 46.70
CA TYR A 27 36.71 -35.06 45.85
C TYR A 27 36.76 -33.77 46.68
N VAL A 28 37.83 -32.99 46.53
CA VAL A 28 37.96 -31.64 47.09
C VAL A 28 37.48 -30.62 46.06
N ALA A 29 36.39 -29.91 46.36
CA ALA A 29 35.84 -28.90 45.47
C ALA A 29 36.84 -27.73 45.32
N GLY A 30 37.17 -27.35 44.08
CA GLY A 30 38.23 -26.37 43.76
C GLY A 30 39.43 -27.05 43.10
N VAL A 31 40.17 -27.87 43.86
CA VAL A 31 41.34 -28.63 43.36
C VAL A 31 40.91 -29.74 42.41
N GLY A 32 39.87 -30.51 42.74
CA GLY A 32 39.31 -31.56 41.87
C GLY A 32 38.64 -31.03 40.59
N ARG A 33 38.40 -29.71 40.51
CA ARG A 33 37.92 -29.01 39.32
C ARG A 33 39.06 -28.39 38.50
N GLY A 34 40.30 -28.47 38.97
CA GLY A 34 41.47 -27.82 38.37
C GLY A 34 41.47 -26.29 38.49
N ALA A 35 40.71 -25.73 39.44
CA ALA A 35 40.66 -24.29 39.64
C ALA A 35 41.76 -23.85 40.61
N THR A 36 42.73 -23.09 40.12
CA THR A 36 43.74 -22.39 40.93
C THR A 36 43.36 -20.92 41.06
N GLY A 37 43.40 -20.36 42.27
CA GLY A 37 43.18 -18.93 42.49
C GLY A 37 44.21 -18.08 41.74
N PHE A 38 43.79 -16.94 41.18
CA PHE A 38 44.69 -16.03 40.46
C PHE A 38 45.64 -15.34 41.45
N THR A 39 46.87 -15.84 41.57
CA THR A 39 47.93 -15.20 42.35
C THR A 39 48.54 -14.04 41.55
N THR A 40 48.55 -12.85 42.15
CA THR A 40 49.31 -11.71 41.64
C THR A 40 50.75 -11.78 42.16
N ARG A 41 51.63 -10.97 41.56
CA ARG A 41 53.10 -11.11 41.47
C ARG A 41 53.90 -11.06 42.80
N SER A 42 53.26 -11.20 43.95
CA SER A 42 53.87 -11.05 45.28
C SER A 42 54.25 -12.38 45.97
N ASP A 43 53.77 -13.54 45.48
CA ASP A 43 53.81 -14.81 46.25
C ASP A 43 54.80 -15.88 45.74
N ILE A 44 55.91 -15.51 45.08
CA ILE A 44 56.91 -16.50 44.64
C ILE A 44 57.91 -16.81 45.78
N GLY A 45 57.69 -17.94 46.46
CA GLY A 45 58.66 -18.66 47.31
C GLY A 45 58.74 -20.15 46.91
N PRO A 46 59.88 -20.84 47.14
CA PRO A 46 60.37 -21.89 46.24
C PRO A 46 59.65 -23.25 46.35
N ALA A 47 59.43 -23.85 45.19
CA ALA A 47 58.74 -25.11 44.96
C ALA A 47 59.33 -26.33 45.70
N ARG A 48 58.45 -27.24 46.13
CA ARG A 48 58.79 -28.65 46.35
C ARG A 48 57.94 -29.56 45.45
N ASP A 49 58.63 -30.56 44.93
CA ASP A 49 58.31 -31.40 43.76
C ASP A 49 57.27 -32.52 43.99
N ALA A 50 56.72 -32.96 42.86
CA ALA A 50 55.56 -33.82 42.70
C ALA A 50 55.86 -35.35 42.70
N ASN A 51 56.65 -35.89 43.64
CA ASN A 51 56.90 -37.35 43.69
C ASN A 51 57.09 -37.90 45.11
N ASP A 52 55.98 -38.16 45.83
CA ASP A 52 55.99 -39.14 46.93
C ASP A 52 54.65 -39.92 46.93
N VAL A 53 54.75 -41.25 46.76
CA VAL A 53 53.66 -42.26 46.72
C VAL A 53 54.27 -43.53 47.33
N PRO A 54 53.54 -44.51 47.92
CA PRO A 54 52.39 -44.51 48.85
C PRO A 54 52.70 -45.39 50.10
N ASP A 55 51.81 -45.50 51.11
CA ASP A 55 51.67 -46.80 51.80
C ASP A 55 50.28 -47.05 52.39
N ASP A 56 49.81 -48.27 52.16
CA ASP A 56 48.53 -48.88 52.52
C ASP A 56 48.47 -49.26 54.01
N ARG A 57 47.27 -49.24 54.60
CA ARG A 57 46.73 -50.30 55.50
C ARG A 57 45.35 -49.96 56.05
N HIS A 58 44.30 -50.37 55.32
CA HIS A 58 43.13 -51.16 55.78
C HIS A 58 42.22 -50.67 56.97
N PRO A 59 40.96 -51.16 57.09
CA PRO A 59 39.77 -50.31 56.93
C PRO A 59 38.71 -50.31 58.08
N ALA A 60 37.79 -49.33 58.00
CA ALA A 60 36.40 -49.22 58.54
C ALA A 60 36.19 -49.25 60.10
N PRO A 61 35.09 -48.69 60.69
CA PRO A 61 33.83 -48.22 60.10
C PRO A 61 33.25 -46.88 60.64
N ALA A 62 32.18 -46.43 59.96
CA ALA A 62 31.02 -45.65 60.45
C ALA A 62 31.20 -44.22 61.01
N LYS A 63 30.85 -43.27 60.13
CA LYS A 63 30.30 -41.93 60.36
C LYS A 63 29.94 -41.56 61.82
N ARG A 64 30.71 -40.62 62.38
CA ARG A 64 30.19 -39.47 63.13
C ARG A 64 30.78 -38.21 62.50
N LYS A 65 29.93 -37.26 62.10
CA LYS A 65 30.40 -35.91 61.76
C LYS A 65 30.98 -35.32 63.05
N LYS A 66 32.25 -34.95 62.98
CA LYS A 66 32.92 -34.04 63.90
C LYS A 66 32.64 -32.64 63.36
N GLU A 67 31.97 -31.82 64.15
CA GLU A 67 32.10 -30.37 64.09
C GLU A 67 33.48 -29.98 64.63
N ASP A 68 33.89 -28.78 64.29
CA ASP A 68 35.00 -27.97 64.79
C ASP A 68 36.34 -28.07 64.04
N ASP A 69 36.99 -26.98 63.62
CA ASP A 69 36.60 -25.61 63.24
C ASP A 69 37.93 -24.92 62.89
N GLU A 70 38.07 -24.48 61.64
CA GLU A 70 38.90 -23.32 61.30
C GLU A 70 37.97 -22.42 60.47
N GLU A 71 37.01 -21.79 61.16
CA GLU A 71 36.08 -20.85 60.54
C GLU A 71 36.79 -19.49 60.38
N GLU A 72 37.11 -19.17 59.12
CA GLU A 72 37.55 -17.86 58.66
C GLU A 72 36.56 -16.78 59.11
N GLU A 73 37.07 -15.69 59.68
CA GLU A 73 36.26 -14.54 60.11
C GLU A 73 35.41 -14.02 58.94
N ASP A 74 34.09 -13.91 59.14
CA ASP A 74 33.13 -13.51 58.09
C ASP A 74 33.22 -12.00 57.84
N LEU A 75 34.20 -11.61 57.01
CA LEU A 75 34.50 -10.23 56.59
C LEU A 75 33.55 -9.70 55.51
N ASN A 76 32.36 -10.28 55.39
CA ASN A 76 31.35 -9.85 54.43
C ASN A 76 30.76 -8.49 54.82
N ASP A 77 30.55 -7.60 53.84
CA ASP A 77 30.02 -6.25 54.06
C ASP A 77 28.64 -6.26 54.76
N ALA A 78 27.86 -7.33 54.62
CA ALA A 78 26.58 -7.48 55.32
C ALA A 78 26.73 -7.66 56.84
N ASN A 79 27.90 -8.12 57.29
CA ASN A 79 28.28 -8.23 58.69
C ASN A 79 29.01 -6.96 59.18
N TYR A 80 29.44 -6.07 58.28
CA TYR A 80 30.09 -4.81 58.64
C TYR A 80 29.04 -3.72 58.87
N ASP A 81 29.07 -3.10 60.04
CA ASP A 81 28.39 -1.84 60.32
C ASP A 81 29.40 -0.70 60.37
N GLU A 82 29.08 0.45 59.77
CA GLU A 82 29.99 1.60 59.71
C GLU A 82 30.28 2.19 61.10
N PHE A 83 29.36 2.04 62.05
CA PHE A 83 29.52 2.55 63.41
C PHE A 83 30.17 1.54 64.35
N ALA A 84 29.67 0.29 64.37
CA ALA A 84 30.15 -0.75 65.28
C ALA A 84 31.29 -1.63 64.72
N GLY A 85 31.60 -1.52 63.43
CA GLY A 85 32.54 -2.42 62.75
C GLY A 85 31.90 -3.76 62.40
N TYR A 86 32.70 -4.82 62.27
CA TYR A 86 32.18 -6.16 61.98
C TYR A 86 31.40 -6.72 63.17
N GLY A 87 30.21 -7.24 62.88
CA GLY A 87 29.31 -7.89 63.82
C GLY A 87 29.89 -9.22 64.32
N GLY A 88 30.43 -9.19 65.53
CA GLY A 88 30.98 -10.36 66.22
C GLY A 88 31.86 -9.92 67.38
N SER A 89 31.73 -10.56 68.55
CA SER A 89 32.62 -10.25 69.68
C SER A 89 33.99 -10.87 69.43
N LEU A 90 35.03 -10.04 69.39
CA LEU A 90 36.42 -10.48 69.22
C LEU A 90 36.97 -11.25 70.43
N PHE A 91 36.39 -11.04 71.62
CA PHE A 91 36.92 -11.54 72.89
C PHE A 91 36.32 -12.88 73.34
N ASN A 92 35.37 -13.45 72.58
CA ASN A 92 34.76 -14.75 72.91
C ASN A 92 35.72 -15.95 72.76
N LYS A 93 36.93 -15.75 72.21
CA LYS A 93 37.93 -16.82 71.99
C LYS A 93 39.01 -16.90 73.08
N ASP A 94 39.15 -15.88 73.92
CA ASP A 94 40.11 -15.93 75.03
C ASP A 94 39.52 -16.75 76.20
N PRO A 95 40.34 -17.46 77.02
CA PRO A 95 39.84 -18.21 78.17
C PRO A 95 39.12 -17.28 79.15
N TYR A 96 37.86 -17.56 79.42
CA TYR A 96 37.01 -16.78 80.33
C TYR A 96 37.13 -17.36 81.74
N ASP A 97 37.83 -16.66 82.63
CA ASP A 97 38.07 -17.13 84.00
C ASP A 97 36.94 -16.68 84.95
N LYS A 98 36.87 -17.28 86.14
CA LYS A 98 35.83 -16.93 87.14
C LYS A 98 35.89 -15.47 87.58
N ASP A 99 37.08 -14.88 87.60
CA ASP A 99 37.27 -13.49 87.95
C ASP A 99 36.70 -12.56 86.86
N ASP A 100 36.73 -12.99 85.58
CA ASP A 100 36.10 -12.29 84.46
C ASP A 100 34.56 -12.39 84.55
N GLU A 101 34.02 -13.56 84.92
CA GLU A 101 32.58 -13.75 85.16
C GLU A 101 32.07 -12.87 86.31
N GLU A 102 32.85 -12.77 87.39
CA GLU A 102 32.53 -11.87 88.51
C GLU A 102 32.66 -10.39 88.10
N ALA A 103 33.66 -10.04 87.31
CA ALA A 103 33.85 -8.68 86.80
C ALA A 103 32.71 -8.27 85.86
N ASP A 104 32.34 -9.11 84.90
CA ASP A 104 31.25 -8.85 83.97
C ASP A 104 29.90 -8.80 84.71
N ALA A 105 29.66 -9.66 85.70
CA ALA A 105 28.48 -9.55 86.55
C ALA A 105 28.42 -8.21 87.32
N VAL A 106 29.56 -7.69 87.76
CA VAL A 106 29.65 -6.37 88.40
C VAL A 106 29.44 -5.24 87.39
N TYR A 107 30.05 -5.31 86.20
CA TYR A 107 29.87 -4.31 85.15
C TYR A 107 28.44 -4.31 84.60
N GLU A 108 27.84 -5.48 84.41
CA GLU A 108 26.44 -5.64 84.02
C GLU A 108 25.53 -5.09 85.12
N ALA A 109 25.78 -5.38 86.40
CA ALA A 109 25.03 -4.78 87.50
C ALA A 109 25.17 -3.24 87.55
N ILE A 110 26.34 -2.70 87.18
CA ILE A 110 26.55 -1.25 87.05
C ILE A 110 25.76 -0.69 85.88
N ASP A 111 25.84 -1.28 84.69
CA ASP A 111 25.11 -0.85 83.50
C ASP A 111 23.60 -0.95 83.71
N GLU A 112 23.15 -2.03 84.33
CA GLU A 112 21.78 -2.24 84.76
C GLU A 112 21.31 -1.12 85.69
N ARG A 113 22.11 -0.77 86.70
CA ARG A 113 21.83 0.33 87.64
C ARG A 113 21.88 1.70 86.97
N MET A 114 22.73 1.88 85.96
CA MET A 114 22.77 3.10 85.16
C MET A 114 21.52 3.24 84.30
N ASP A 115 21.00 2.13 83.80
CA ASP A 115 19.76 2.07 83.04
C ASP A 115 18.50 2.19 83.89
N GLU A 116 18.49 1.70 85.14
CA GLU A 116 17.38 1.78 86.10
C GLU A 116 16.81 3.20 86.26
N LYS A 117 17.66 4.24 86.16
CA LYS A 117 17.23 5.66 86.28
C LYS A 117 16.11 6.05 85.31
N ARG A 118 15.97 5.34 84.18
CA ARG A 118 14.88 5.55 83.21
C ARG A 118 14.29 4.25 82.66
N ARG A 119 14.66 3.07 83.19
CA ARG A 119 14.31 1.75 82.63
C ARG A 119 12.81 1.59 82.45
N GLU A 120 12.01 1.82 83.50
CA GLU A 120 10.54 1.68 83.41
C GLU A 120 9.90 2.60 82.36
N TYR A 121 10.36 3.85 82.27
CA TYR A 121 9.86 4.79 81.27
C TYR A 121 10.32 4.45 79.86
N ARG A 122 11.60 4.05 79.69
CA ARG A 122 12.21 3.70 78.41
C ARG A 122 11.61 2.42 77.86
N ASP A 123 11.45 1.39 78.68
CA ASP A 123 10.89 0.09 78.30
C ASP A 123 9.40 0.18 78.03
N LYS A 124 8.66 0.95 78.83
CA LYS A 124 7.24 1.20 78.57
C LYS A 124 7.06 1.96 77.27
N ARG A 125 7.85 3.00 77.03
CA ARG A 125 7.83 3.75 75.77
C ARG A 125 8.24 2.88 74.58
N LEU A 126 9.32 2.10 74.69
CA LEU A 126 9.79 1.20 73.65
C LEU A 126 8.75 0.10 73.36
N ARG A 127 8.09 -0.43 74.39
CA ARG A 127 7.02 -1.42 74.23
C ARG A 127 5.79 -0.82 73.56
N GLU A 128 5.35 0.36 73.98
CA GLU A 128 4.26 1.10 73.33
C GLU A 128 4.61 1.49 71.88
N GLU A 129 5.86 1.85 71.61
CA GLU A 129 6.35 2.23 70.28
C GLU A 129 6.50 1.00 69.36
N ILE A 130 6.99 -0.14 69.86
CA ILE A 130 6.99 -1.40 69.13
C ILE A 130 5.56 -1.89 68.88
N GLU A 131 4.65 -1.74 69.84
CA GLU A 131 3.26 -2.14 69.68
C GLU A 131 2.53 -1.25 68.66
N LYS A 132 2.70 0.07 68.74
CA LYS A 132 2.23 1.02 67.70
C LYS A 132 2.87 0.72 66.35
N TYR A 133 4.18 0.47 66.30
CA TYR A 133 4.90 0.15 65.07
C TYR A 133 4.40 -1.17 64.46
N ARG A 134 4.08 -2.18 65.27
CA ARG A 134 3.50 -3.44 64.79
C ARG A 134 2.04 -3.27 64.36
N GLN A 135 1.28 -2.36 64.95
CA GLN A 135 -0.07 -2.02 64.49
C GLN A 135 -0.03 -1.23 63.18
N GLU A 136 0.88 -0.28 63.04
CA GLU A 136 1.04 0.54 61.82
C GLU A 136 1.69 -0.23 60.67
N ARG A 137 2.68 -1.07 60.97
CA ARG A 137 3.46 -1.87 60.00
C ARG A 137 3.76 -3.27 60.54
N PRO A 138 2.75 -4.17 60.60
CA PRO A 138 2.99 -5.55 60.96
C PRO A 138 3.94 -6.22 59.94
N LYS A 139 4.79 -7.16 60.41
CA LYS A 139 5.66 -7.92 59.50
C LYS A 139 4.79 -8.71 58.52
N ILE A 140 5.27 -8.89 57.28
CA ILE A 140 4.51 -9.58 56.21
C ILE A 140 3.97 -10.93 56.69
N GLN A 141 4.80 -11.73 57.37
CA GLN A 141 4.37 -13.03 57.91
C GLN A 141 3.24 -12.93 58.97
N GLN A 142 3.16 -11.84 59.72
CA GLN A 142 2.08 -11.58 60.68
C GLN A 142 0.80 -11.08 59.98
N GLN A 143 0.93 -10.33 58.88
CA GLN A 143 -0.23 -9.96 58.04
C GLN A 143 -0.89 -11.18 57.41
N PHE A 144 -0.08 -12.17 57.04
CA PHE A 144 -0.53 -13.44 56.45
C PHE A 144 -0.68 -14.57 57.47
N SER A 145 -0.53 -14.33 58.78
CA SER A 145 -0.63 -15.42 59.77
C SER A 145 -2.02 -16.02 59.79
N ASP A 146 -3.04 -15.19 59.56
CA ASP A 146 -4.44 -15.58 59.61
C ASP A 146 -4.79 -16.39 58.36
N LEU A 147 -4.38 -15.91 57.17
CA LEU A 147 -4.50 -16.63 55.91
C LEU A 147 -3.70 -17.95 55.90
N LYS A 148 -2.53 -17.99 56.55
CA LYS A 148 -1.73 -19.21 56.70
C LYS A 148 -2.42 -20.23 57.63
N ARG A 149 -3.15 -19.77 58.66
CA ARG A 149 -4.02 -20.63 59.48
C ARG A 149 -5.23 -21.10 58.69
N GLU A 150 -5.85 -20.26 57.87
CA GLU A 150 -6.97 -20.66 56.99
C GLU A 150 -6.55 -21.65 55.89
N LEU A 151 -5.30 -21.58 55.42
CA LEU A 151 -4.72 -22.52 54.46
C LEU A 151 -4.63 -23.97 54.98
N SER A 152 -4.73 -24.20 56.29
CA SER A 152 -4.81 -25.57 56.83
C SER A 152 -6.18 -26.23 56.62
N VAL A 153 -7.21 -25.46 56.22
CA VAL A 153 -8.55 -25.98 55.90
C VAL A 153 -8.59 -26.62 54.51
N VAL A 154 -7.67 -26.24 53.62
CA VAL A 154 -7.57 -26.79 52.26
C VAL A 154 -7.10 -28.25 52.33
N SER A 155 -7.89 -29.14 51.76
CA SER A 155 -7.64 -30.59 51.80
C SER A 155 -6.43 -31.00 50.95
N GLU A 156 -5.75 -32.09 51.29
CA GLU A 156 -4.59 -32.56 50.51
C GLU A 156 -4.92 -32.86 49.04
N ASP A 157 -6.17 -33.22 48.74
CA ASP A 157 -6.61 -33.48 47.37
C ASP A 157 -6.79 -32.18 46.56
N GLU A 158 -7.18 -31.08 47.20
CA GLU A 158 -7.16 -29.74 46.60
C GLU A 158 -5.73 -29.24 46.42
N TRP A 159 -4.82 -29.55 47.34
CA TRP A 159 -3.37 -29.27 47.19
C TRP A 159 -2.75 -30.01 46.01
N LYS A 160 -3.12 -31.28 45.79
CA LYS A 160 -2.66 -32.08 44.64
C LYS A 160 -3.23 -31.59 43.31
N ASN A 161 -4.42 -30.99 43.33
CA ASN A 161 -5.10 -30.46 42.15
C ASN A 161 -4.85 -28.97 41.89
N ILE A 162 -3.91 -28.34 42.62
CA ILE A 162 -3.45 -26.99 42.27
C ILE A 162 -2.91 -27.04 40.84
N PRO A 163 -3.50 -26.29 39.90
CA PRO A 163 -3.01 -26.27 38.52
C PRO A 163 -1.59 -25.69 38.52
N GLU A 164 -0.64 -26.40 37.91
CA GLU A 164 0.63 -25.77 37.56
C GLU A 164 0.36 -24.56 36.65
N VAL A 165 1.25 -23.57 36.65
CA VAL A 165 1.17 -22.41 35.74
C VAL A 165 1.35 -22.88 34.30
N GLY A 166 0.30 -23.43 33.72
CA GLY A 166 0.17 -23.80 32.32
C GLY A 166 0.18 -22.52 31.50
N ASP A 167 1.36 -22.20 30.97
CA ASP A 167 1.69 -21.20 29.94
C ASP A 167 0.53 -20.26 29.53
N ALA A 168 0.13 -19.35 30.43
CA ALA A 168 -0.68 -18.19 30.08
C ALA A 168 0.14 -17.16 29.24
N ARG A 169 1.41 -17.46 28.95
CA ARG A 169 2.29 -16.70 28.06
C ARG A 169 3.18 -17.65 27.25
N ASN A 170 2.78 -17.91 26.00
CA ASN A 170 3.54 -18.63 24.95
C ASN A 170 5.02 -18.23 24.83
N ARG A 171 5.91 -18.78 25.68
CA ARG A 171 7.37 -18.58 25.58
C ARG A 171 8.08 -19.80 25.00
N LYS A 172 7.57 -21.02 25.22
CA LYS A 172 8.23 -22.27 24.78
C LYS A 172 8.06 -22.61 23.29
N GLN A 173 7.01 -22.14 22.63
CA GLN A 173 6.84 -22.28 21.16
C GLN A 173 7.73 -21.32 20.33
N ARG A 174 8.43 -20.37 20.96
CA ARG A 174 9.31 -19.42 20.25
C ARG A 174 10.78 -19.83 20.18
N SER A 175 11.21 -20.90 20.84
CA SER A 175 12.63 -21.24 20.90
C SER A 175 12.92 -22.69 20.54
N THR A 176 13.00 -22.97 19.24
CA THR A 176 14.02 -23.87 18.63
C THR A 176 14.14 -23.58 17.14
N ARG A 177 14.89 -22.53 16.78
CA ARG A 177 15.60 -22.47 15.49
C ARG A 177 17.08 -22.37 15.84
N GLN A 178 17.87 -23.36 15.46
CA GLN A 178 19.33 -23.27 15.56
C GLN A 178 19.82 -22.27 14.52
N ASP A 179 20.41 -21.17 14.98
CA ASP A 179 21.02 -20.18 14.09
C ASP A 179 22.37 -20.71 13.59
N LYS A 180 22.42 -21.01 12.29
CA LYS A 180 23.65 -20.92 11.51
C LYS A 180 23.88 -19.44 11.23
N PHE A 181 24.94 -18.85 11.79
CA PHE A 181 25.37 -17.51 11.42
C PHE A 181 26.06 -17.57 10.05
N THR A 182 25.31 -17.17 9.01
CA THR A 182 25.93 -16.56 7.82
C THR A 182 26.14 -15.08 8.13
N PRO A 183 27.31 -14.49 7.80
CA PRO A 183 27.50 -13.05 7.94
C PRO A 183 26.39 -12.32 7.18
N LEU A 184 25.73 -11.37 7.86
CA LEU A 184 24.64 -10.60 7.27
C LEU A 184 25.17 -9.77 6.09
N PRO A 185 24.49 -9.76 4.93
CA PRO A 185 24.85 -8.84 3.87
C PRO A 185 24.50 -7.40 4.28
N ASP A 186 25.38 -6.46 3.96
CA ASP A 186 25.32 -5.03 4.37
C ASP A 186 24.00 -4.30 4.02
N SER A 187 23.15 -4.88 3.18
CA SER A 187 21.82 -4.38 2.86
C SER A 187 20.78 -4.53 3.99
N VAL A 188 21.07 -5.32 5.04
CA VAL A 188 20.22 -5.43 6.23
C VAL A 188 20.63 -4.42 7.31
N LEU A 189 21.90 -4.02 7.34
CA LEU A 189 22.39 -2.97 8.25
C LEU A 189 21.86 -1.58 7.86
N THR A 190 21.60 -1.34 6.57
CA THR A 190 21.06 -0.07 6.07
C THR A 190 19.56 0.11 6.35
N ARG A 191 18.83 -0.95 6.73
CA ARG A 191 17.37 -0.89 6.92
C ARG A 191 16.91 -0.77 8.38
N ASN A 192 17.83 -0.93 9.33
CA ASN A 192 17.54 -0.87 10.77
C ASN A 192 18.13 0.34 11.50
N LEU A 193 18.67 1.32 10.78
CA LEU A 193 19.10 2.61 11.36
C LEU A 193 17.95 3.63 11.48
N GLY A 194 16.69 3.21 11.30
CA GLY A 194 15.51 4.03 11.57
C GLY A 194 14.34 3.19 12.06
N GLY A 195 14.06 3.25 13.37
CA GLY A 195 12.81 2.78 13.95
C GLY A 195 12.94 2.14 15.33
N GLU A 196 12.70 2.93 16.38
CA GLU A 196 12.39 2.42 17.71
C GLU A 196 11.11 1.58 17.71
N ALA A 197 11.15 0.52 18.51
CA ALA A 197 10.06 -0.39 18.76
C ALA A 197 8.90 0.29 19.51
N THR A 198 7.69 0.15 18.99
CA THR A 198 6.45 0.40 19.71
C THR A 198 6.19 -0.74 20.69
N THR A 199 6.25 -0.46 21.99
CA THR A 199 5.64 -1.31 23.03
C THR A 199 4.55 -0.54 23.76
N SER A 200 3.34 -0.59 23.22
CA SER A 200 2.10 -0.43 24.00
C SER A 200 1.02 -1.28 23.34
N ILE A 201 0.78 -2.47 23.90
CA ILE A 201 -0.39 -3.30 23.57
C ILE A 201 -1.42 -3.07 24.68
N ASP A 202 -2.58 -2.58 24.26
CA ASP A 202 -3.80 -2.44 25.04
C ASP A 202 -4.26 -3.79 25.66
N PRO A 203 -4.62 -3.83 26.96
CA PRO A 203 -4.97 -5.06 27.66
C PRO A 203 -6.47 -5.42 27.52
N LYS A 204 -7.03 -5.39 26.31
CA LYS A 204 -8.49 -5.61 26.13
C LYS A 204 -8.94 -6.36 24.87
N SER A 205 -8.12 -7.26 24.34
CA SER A 205 -8.59 -8.17 23.27
C SER A 205 -8.12 -9.61 23.51
N GLY A 206 -8.90 -10.32 24.33
CA GLY A 206 -8.88 -11.77 24.48
C GLY A 206 -10.25 -12.34 24.14
N LEU A 207 -10.24 -13.32 23.24
CA LEU A 207 -11.35 -13.96 22.53
C LEU A 207 -12.36 -14.67 23.44
N ALA A 208 -13.65 -14.58 23.14
CA ALA A 208 -14.66 -15.55 23.59
C ALA A 208 -15.65 -15.84 22.44
N SER A 209 -15.79 -17.11 22.09
CA SER A 209 -16.93 -17.61 21.32
C SER A 209 -17.51 -18.85 22.01
N ALA A 210 -18.87 -18.91 22.00
CA ALA A 210 -19.82 -19.99 22.33
C ALA A 210 -20.44 -20.06 23.76
N PHE A 211 -21.60 -19.38 23.93
CA PHE A 211 -22.92 -19.73 24.57
C PHE A 211 -23.07 -20.84 25.66
N PRO A 212 -24.21 -20.93 26.42
CA PRO A 212 -24.90 -19.96 27.31
C PRO A 212 -25.32 -20.55 28.70
N GLY A 213 -25.56 -19.71 29.71
CA GLY A 213 -26.16 -20.17 30.98
C GLY A 213 -26.58 -19.06 31.94
N MET A 214 -27.81 -19.16 32.42
CA MET A 214 -28.59 -18.24 33.28
C MET A 214 -27.99 -18.12 34.70
N LEU A 215 -28.14 -16.96 35.37
CA LEU A 215 -28.51 -16.79 36.80
C LEU A 215 -28.48 -15.30 37.24
N THR A 216 -29.31 -15.00 38.23
CA THR A 216 -29.92 -13.73 38.71
C THR A 216 -28.99 -12.66 39.31
N PRO A 217 -29.37 -11.35 39.30
CA PRO A 217 -28.62 -10.31 40.01
C PRO A 217 -29.16 -10.07 41.43
N THR A 218 -28.32 -10.31 42.44
CA THR A 218 -28.43 -9.73 43.79
C THR A 218 -27.54 -8.49 43.89
N GLY A 219 -28.03 -7.46 44.57
CA GLY A 219 -27.47 -6.11 44.56
C GLY A 219 -26.18 -5.92 45.36
N ASP A 220 -25.31 -5.08 44.81
CA ASP A 220 -24.26 -4.36 45.55
C ASP A 220 -24.06 -2.97 44.89
N LEU A 221 -24.00 -1.91 45.68
CA LEU A 221 -24.07 -0.51 45.22
C LEU A 221 -22.67 0.04 44.94
N ASP A 222 -22.28 0.05 43.66
CA ASP A 222 -20.95 0.45 43.21
C ASP A 222 -20.72 1.98 43.33
N LEU A 223 -20.11 2.43 44.44
CA LEU A 223 -19.79 3.83 44.71
C LEU A 223 -18.91 4.48 43.63
N ARG A 224 -18.16 3.68 42.85
CA ARG A 224 -17.41 4.18 41.69
C ARG A 224 -18.34 4.67 40.59
N LYS A 225 -19.49 4.02 40.39
CA LYS A 225 -20.50 4.47 39.41
C LYS A 225 -21.16 5.76 39.87
N ILE A 226 -21.34 5.98 41.16
CA ILE A 226 -21.84 7.24 41.72
C ILE A 226 -20.79 8.35 41.57
N GLY A 227 -19.53 8.06 41.87
CA GLY A 227 -18.41 8.99 41.64
C GLY A 227 -18.22 9.33 40.16
N GLN A 228 -18.31 8.33 39.28
CA GLN A 228 -18.28 8.51 37.83
C GLN A 228 -19.49 9.29 37.33
N ALA A 229 -20.71 9.01 37.83
CA ALA A 229 -21.91 9.75 37.47
C ALA A 229 -21.82 11.22 37.90
N ARG A 230 -21.31 11.50 39.11
CA ARG A 230 -21.03 12.87 39.58
C ARG A 230 -19.94 13.55 38.74
N ASN A 231 -18.85 12.85 38.42
CA ASN A 231 -17.82 13.40 37.54
C ASN A 231 -18.38 13.70 36.16
N THR A 232 -19.17 12.82 35.55
CA THR A 232 -19.82 13.10 34.26
C THR A 232 -20.83 14.23 34.35
N LEU A 233 -21.55 14.37 35.47
CA LEU A 233 -22.47 15.49 35.68
C LEU A 233 -21.70 16.81 35.80
N MET A 234 -20.57 16.80 36.51
CA MET A 234 -19.65 17.93 36.60
C MET A 234 -19.06 18.27 35.24
N ASP A 235 -18.62 17.26 34.48
CA ASP A 235 -18.06 17.41 33.14
C ASP A 235 -19.10 17.95 32.14
N ILE A 236 -20.37 17.53 32.26
CA ILE A 236 -21.47 18.08 31.47
C ILE A 236 -21.71 19.56 31.82
N LYS A 237 -21.70 19.92 33.10
CA LYS A 237 -21.84 21.33 33.53
C LYS A 237 -20.65 22.17 33.06
N LEU A 238 -19.44 21.64 33.16
CA LEU A 238 -18.22 22.29 32.67
C LEU A 238 -18.25 22.44 31.15
N ASN A 239 -18.72 21.44 30.41
CA ASN A 239 -18.88 21.51 28.96
C ASN A 239 -19.97 22.51 28.54
N GLN A 240 -21.10 22.62 29.27
CA GLN A 240 -22.12 23.64 29.02
C GLN A 240 -21.55 25.06 29.20
N VAL A 241 -20.73 25.26 30.24
CA VAL A 241 -20.02 26.53 30.45
C VAL A 241 -18.95 26.72 29.38
N SER A 242 -18.22 25.67 29.01
CA SER A 242 -17.17 25.66 27.98
C SER A 242 -17.70 26.00 26.59
N ASP A 243 -18.86 25.48 26.20
CA ASP A 243 -19.51 25.75 24.91
C ASP A 243 -19.93 27.21 24.77
N SER A 244 -20.13 27.89 25.90
CA SER A 244 -20.43 29.33 25.96
C SER A 244 -19.17 30.19 25.79
N VAL A 245 -17.97 29.61 25.99
CA VAL A 245 -16.68 30.29 25.87
C VAL A 245 -16.17 30.17 24.44
N SER A 246 -16.49 31.15 23.61
CA SER A 246 -15.89 31.29 22.27
C SER A 246 -14.39 31.65 22.37
N GLY A 247 -13.55 31.08 21.50
CA GLY A 247 -12.10 31.34 21.48
C GLY A 247 -11.22 30.22 22.04
N GLN A 248 -11.77 29.06 22.39
CA GLN A 248 -10.97 27.89 22.77
C GLN A 248 -10.22 27.32 21.55
N THR A 249 -8.91 27.15 21.67
CA THR A 249 -8.08 26.59 20.60
C THR A 249 -7.83 25.11 20.84
N VAL A 250 -8.41 24.25 20.00
CA VAL A 250 -8.12 22.81 19.97
C VAL A 250 -7.53 22.48 18.60
N VAL A 251 -6.28 22.06 18.59
CA VAL A 251 -5.62 21.58 17.37
C VAL A 251 -6.01 20.12 17.14
N ASP A 252 -6.30 19.74 15.88
CA ASP A 252 -6.53 18.34 15.53
C ASP A 252 -5.25 17.53 15.80
N PRO A 253 -5.25 16.58 16.76
CA PRO A 253 -4.05 15.82 17.10
C PRO A 253 -3.55 14.99 15.91
N LYS A 254 -4.42 14.59 14.98
CA LYS A 254 -3.99 13.85 13.78
C LYS A 254 -3.31 14.77 12.77
N GLY A 255 -3.93 15.91 12.46
CA GLY A 255 -3.32 16.95 11.62
C GLY A 255 -1.98 17.43 12.19
N TYR A 256 -1.92 17.69 13.49
CA TYR A 256 -0.69 18.11 14.14
C TYR A 256 0.40 17.03 14.11
N LEU A 257 0.05 15.76 14.31
CA LEU A 257 1.01 14.66 14.20
C LEU A 257 1.49 14.44 12.75
N THR A 258 0.61 14.62 11.74
CA THR A 258 1.02 14.57 10.34
C THR A 258 1.93 15.73 9.96
N ASP A 259 1.69 16.92 10.51
CA ASP A 259 2.55 18.09 10.31
C ASP A 259 3.88 17.95 11.06
N LEU A 260 3.88 17.37 12.26
CA LEU A 260 5.11 17.00 12.95
C LEU A 260 5.90 15.95 12.15
N GLN A 261 5.24 14.96 11.54
CA GLN A 261 5.88 13.96 10.69
C GLN A 261 6.44 14.56 9.39
N SER A 262 5.78 15.57 8.82
CA SER A 262 6.27 16.27 7.63
C SER A 262 7.43 17.23 7.93
N MET A 263 7.54 17.72 9.17
CA MET A 263 8.66 18.55 9.65
C MET A 263 9.90 17.75 10.10
N ILE A 264 9.86 16.41 10.12
CA ILE A 264 11.05 15.62 10.44
C ILE A 264 12.09 15.80 9.32
N PRO A 265 13.29 16.34 9.60
CA PRO A 265 14.32 16.48 8.58
C PRO A 265 14.79 15.09 8.13
N THR A 266 14.63 14.79 6.84
CA THR A 266 15.07 13.51 6.24
C THR A 266 16.60 13.34 6.26
N TYR A 267 17.34 14.43 6.46
CA TYR A 267 18.81 14.50 6.51
C TYR A 267 19.37 14.90 7.88
N GLY A 268 18.71 14.53 8.98
CA GLY A 268 19.31 14.64 10.31
C GLY A 268 20.32 13.53 10.55
N GLY A 269 21.63 13.83 10.56
CA GLY A 269 22.65 12.88 11.03
C GLY A 269 22.47 12.54 12.52
N ASP A 270 23.25 11.57 13.03
CA ASP A 270 23.21 11.23 14.46
C ASP A 270 23.54 12.47 15.31
N ILE A 271 22.65 12.81 16.24
CA ILE A 271 22.78 13.97 17.12
C ILE A 271 24.08 13.94 17.92
N ASN A 272 24.58 12.76 18.28
CA ASN A 272 25.84 12.63 19.01
C ASN A 272 27.05 12.92 18.13
N ASP A 273 27.05 12.42 16.89
CA ASP A 273 28.14 12.68 15.95
C ASP A 273 28.10 14.13 15.45
N ILE A 274 26.92 14.73 15.31
CA ILE A 274 26.77 16.17 15.05
C ILE A 274 27.35 16.99 16.21
N LYS A 275 27.12 16.59 17.46
CA LYS A 275 27.71 17.27 18.63
C LYS A 275 29.23 17.13 18.65
N LYS A 276 29.76 15.95 18.34
CA LYS A 276 31.21 15.73 18.19
C LYS A 276 31.79 16.55 17.05
N ALA A 277 31.16 16.54 15.88
CA ALA A 277 31.57 17.35 14.72
C ALA A 277 31.52 18.85 15.05
N ARG A 278 30.52 19.32 15.80
CA ARG A 278 30.45 20.71 16.29
C ARG A 278 31.62 21.05 17.21
N LEU A 279 32.00 20.14 18.11
CA LEU A 279 33.15 20.31 18.99
C LEU A 279 34.47 20.30 18.20
N LEU A 280 34.63 19.38 17.25
CA LEU A 280 35.80 19.29 16.39
C LEU A 280 35.95 20.56 15.54
N LEU A 281 34.91 20.98 14.84
CA LEU A 281 34.95 22.20 14.02
C LEU A 281 35.10 23.46 14.87
N LYS A 282 34.61 23.45 16.12
CA LYS A 282 34.90 24.51 17.11
C LYS A 282 36.38 24.55 17.46
N SER A 283 37.01 23.41 17.71
CA SER A 283 38.45 23.37 17.96
C SER A 283 39.24 23.83 16.74
N VAL A 284 38.87 23.39 15.53
CA VAL A 284 39.59 23.74 14.29
C VAL A 284 39.53 25.25 13.99
N ARG A 285 38.39 25.91 14.18
CA ARG A 285 38.27 27.38 13.97
C ARG A 285 39.00 28.18 15.04
N GLU A 286 39.07 27.68 16.28
CA GLU A 286 39.76 28.35 17.39
C GLU A 286 41.27 28.19 17.26
N THR A 287 41.75 27.03 16.77
CA THR A 287 43.18 26.82 16.48
C THR A 287 43.63 27.54 15.23
N ASN A 288 42.78 27.60 14.19
CA ASN A 288 43.10 28.20 12.89
C ASN A 288 42.04 29.22 12.45
N PRO A 289 42.08 30.47 12.95
CA PRO A 289 41.13 31.50 12.57
C PRO A 289 41.19 31.88 11.08
N ASN A 290 42.38 31.79 10.47
CA ASN A 290 42.64 32.20 9.08
C ASN A 290 42.34 31.10 8.04
N HIS A 291 41.68 30.00 8.43
CA HIS A 291 41.38 28.88 7.54
C HIS A 291 39.91 28.92 7.06
N PRO A 292 39.62 29.34 5.82
CA PRO A 292 38.26 29.54 5.33
C PRO A 292 37.38 28.28 5.33
N PRO A 293 37.89 27.08 4.93
CA PRO A 293 37.08 25.87 4.95
C PRO A 293 36.60 25.46 6.34
N ALA A 294 37.28 25.86 7.42
CA ALA A 294 36.82 25.58 8.78
C ALA A 294 35.51 26.30 9.09
N TRP A 295 35.46 27.60 8.77
CA TRP A 295 34.26 28.43 8.91
C TRP A 295 33.12 27.91 8.04
N ILE A 296 33.41 27.58 6.77
CA ILE A 296 32.43 27.00 5.83
C ILE A 296 31.88 25.68 6.37
N ALA A 297 32.74 24.74 6.80
CA ALA A 297 32.32 23.45 7.30
C ALA A 297 31.45 23.58 8.56
N SER A 298 31.83 24.47 9.49
CA SER A 298 31.03 24.70 10.70
C SER A 298 29.67 25.34 10.42
N ALA A 299 29.58 26.26 9.47
CA ALA A 299 28.32 26.86 9.10
C ALA A 299 27.41 25.91 8.31
N ARG A 300 27.99 25.13 7.38
CA ARG A 300 27.27 24.05 6.70
C ARG A 300 26.75 23.04 7.70
N LEU A 301 27.55 22.65 8.71
CA LEU A 301 27.09 21.75 9.77
C LEU A 301 25.87 22.30 10.50
N GLU A 302 25.90 23.58 10.92
CA GLU A 302 24.75 24.19 11.59
C GLU A 302 23.51 24.31 10.68
N GLU A 303 23.71 24.55 9.38
CA GLU A 303 22.65 24.51 8.36
C GLU A 303 21.99 23.13 8.28
N VAL A 304 22.76 22.03 8.17
CA VAL A 304 22.19 20.68 8.11
C VAL A 304 21.43 20.32 9.39
N THR A 305 21.81 20.93 10.53
CA THR A 305 21.10 20.77 11.81
C THR A 305 19.88 21.67 11.97
N GLY A 306 19.57 22.50 10.98
CA GLY A 306 18.43 23.41 10.98
C GLY A 306 18.64 24.73 11.74
N LYS A 307 19.84 24.98 12.27
CA LYS A 307 20.15 26.22 13.01
C LYS A 307 20.72 27.31 12.08
N LEU A 308 19.92 27.74 11.11
CA LEU A 308 20.32 28.70 10.08
C LEU A 308 20.85 30.03 10.65
N GLN A 309 20.26 30.55 11.72
CA GLN A 309 20.73 31.82 12.30
C GLN A 309 22.10 31.69 12.97
N ALA A 310 22.39 30.55 13.61
CA ALA A 310 23.71 30.27 14.16
C ALA A 310 24.75 30.13 13.04
N ALA A 311 24.38 29.46 11.94
CA ALA A 311 25.23 29.34 10.76
C ALA A 311 25.58 30.70 10.15
N ARG A 312 24.59 31.60 9.98
CA ARG A 312 24.79 32.97 9.47
C ARG A 312 25.75 33.78 10.31
N ASN A 313 25.52 33.81 11.62
CA ASN A 313 26.39 34.54 12.55
C ASN A 313 27.82 34.00 12.52
N LEU A 314 27.98 32.70 12.30
CA LEU A 314 29.27 32.05 12.25
C LEU A 314 30.02 32.33 10.93
N ILE A 315 29.33 32.35 9.77
CA ILE A 315 29.97 32.76 8.51
C ILE A 315 30.32 34.24 8.52
N LEU A 316 29.45 35.12 9.03
CA LEU A 316 29.76 36.57 9.08
C LEU A 316 31.01 36.86 9.90
N ARG A 317 31.17 36.19 11.06
CA ARG A 317 32.42 36.23 11.83
C ARG A 317 33.60 35.63 11.06
N GLY A 318 33.35 34.59 10.27
CA GLY A 318 34.33 34.03 9.33
C GLY A 318 34.78 35.07 8.29
N CYS A 319 33.87 35.83 7.70
CA CYS A 319 34.17 36.85 6.70
C CYS A 319 34.99 38.01 7.27
N GLU A 320 34.73 38.41 8.52
CA GLU A 320 35.53 39.42 9.22
C GLU A 320 36.96 38.94 9.53
N THR A 321 37.11 37.65 9.84
CA THR A 321 38.42 37.05 10.16
C THR A 321 39.22 36.66 8.91
N CYS A 322 38.55 36.30 7.82
CA CYS A 322 39.14 35.85 6.55
C CYS A 322 38.62 36.69 5.35
N PRO A 323 39.08 37.93 5.15
CA PRO A 323 38.59 38.79 4.06
C PRO A 323 39.05 38.33 2.67
N ASN A 324 40.17 37.62 2.56
CA ASN A 324 40.83 37.30 1.29
C ASN A 324 40.29 36.04 0.58
N SER A 325 39.34 35.31 1.17
CA SER A 325 38.84 34.05 0.62
C SER A 325 37.53 34.20 -0.12
N GLU A 326 37.51 33.91 -1.42
CA GLU A 326 36.32 33.99 -2.28
C GLU A 326 35.20 33.04 -1.84
N ASP A 327 35.53 31.80 -1.50
CA ASP A 327 34.56 30.75 -1.19
C ASP A 327 33.75 31.05 0.09
N LEU A 328 34.35 31.74 1.06
CA LEU A 328 33.69 32.10 2.30
C LEU A 328 32.62 33.17 2.07
N TRP A 329 32.94 34.17 1.24
CA TRP A 329 31.99 35.21 0.83
C TRP A 329 30.85 34.65 -0.03
N LEU A 330 31.13 33.67 -0.89
CA LEU A 330 30.10 32.97 -1.66
C LEU A 330 29.14 32.18 -0.76
N GLU A 331 29.66 31.48 0.25
CA GLU A 331 28.82 30.78 1.22
C GLU A 331 28.05 31.75 2.13
N ALA A 332 28.62 32.90 2.48
CA ALA A 332 27.93 33.96 3.18
C ALA A 332 26.73 34.48 2.37
N ALA A 333 26.96 34.79 1.09
CA ALA A 333 25.93 35.23 0.17
C ALA A 333 24.83 34.17 -0.06
N ARG A 334 25.14 32.89 0.12
CA ARG A 334 24.16 31.79 0.01
C ARG A 334 23.30 31.65 1.27
N LEU A 335 23.88 31.77 2.46
CA LEU A 335 23.15 31.56 3.73
C LEU A 335 22.31 32.77 4.17
N VAL A 336 22.74 33.96 3.77
CA VAL A 336 22.11 35.23 4.14
C VAL A 336 20.92 35.51 3.19
N PRO A 337 19.79 36.05 3.69
CA PRO A 337 18.67 36.47 2.84
C PRO A 337 19.11 37.42 1.71
N PRO A 338 18.42 37.42 0.55
CA PRO A 338 18.89 38.10 -0.65
C PRO A 338 19.15 39.60 -0.47
N ASP A 339 18.33 40.28 0.35
CA ASP A 339 18.48 41.73 0.59
C ASP A 339 19.74 42.08 1.38
N THR A 340 20.13 41.21 2.32
CA THR A 340 21.35 41.38 3.12
C THR A 340 22.57 40.77 2.45
N ALA A 341 22.37 39.78 1.56
CA ALA A 341 23.42 39.19 0.74
C ALA A 341 24.03 40.21 -0.23
N LYS A 342 23.27 41.20 -0.71
CA LYS A 342 23.82 42.31 -1.51
C LYS A 342 24.89 43.10 -0.76
N ASN A 343 24.65 43.41 0.51
CA ASN A 343 25.61 44.13 1.34
C ASN A 343 26.85 43.27 1.62
N VAL A 344 26.67 41.97 1.82
CA VAL A 344 27.76 41.00 2.01
C VAL A 344 28.62 40.88 0.75
N ILE A 345 28.02 40.81 -0.45
CA ILE A 345 28.77 40.79 -1.71
C ILE A 345 29.45 42.15 -1.97
N ALA A 346 28.81 43.27 -1.62
CA ALA A 346 29.45 44.59 -1.75
C ALA A 346 30.70 44.70 -0.86
N GLN A 347 30.66 44.15 0.35
CA GLN A 347 31.84 44.03 1.22
C GLN A 347 32.88 43.07 0.61
N ALA A 348 32.44 41.94 0.08
CA ALA A 348 33.32 40.95 -0.56
C ALA A 348 34.09 41.54 -1.76
N VAL A 349 33.40 42.26 -2.64
CA VAL A 349 33.99 42.90 -3.82
C VAL A 349 34.93 44.05 -3.42
N GLY A 350 34.66 44.73 -2.29
CA GLY A 350 35.56 45.71 -1.70
C GLY A 350 36.91 45.13 -1.27
N HIS A 351 36.94 43.85 -0.88
CA HIS A 351 38.16 43.12 -0.54
C HIS A 351 38.76 42.34 -1.72
N LEU A 352 37.94 41.85 -2.65
CA LEU A 352 38.30 40.95 -3.75
C LEU A 352 37.75 41.44 -5.08
N VAL A 353 38.44 42.40 -5.68
CA VAL A 353 38.01 43.06 -6.94
C VAL A 353 38.09 42.13 -8.15
N ASN A 354 39.04 41.19 -8.17
CA ASN A 354 39.32 40.33 -9.32
C ASN A 354 38.52 39.01 -9.40
N SER A 355 37.68 38.69 -8.40
CA SER A 355 36.98 37.40 -8.38
C SER A 355 35.75 37.39 -9.30
N VAL A 356 35.86 36.66 -10.41
CA VAL A 356 34.77 36.46 -11.38
C VAL A 356 33.55 35.78 -10.73
N LYS A 357 33.75 34.87 -9.78
CA LYS A 357 32.65 34.14 -9.13
C LYS A 357 31.77 35.03 -8.26
N LEU A 358 32.37 35.97 -7.52
CA LEU A 358 31.62 36.94 -6.70
C LEU A 358 30.78 37.86 -7.59
N TRP A 359 31.31 38.28 -8.73
CA TRP A 359 30.59 39.08 -9.72
C TRP A 359 29.43 38.31 -10.38
N ILE A 360 29.61 37.03 -10.70
CA ILE A 360 28.51 36.17 -11.17
C ILE A 360 27.41 36.07 -10.10
N LYS A 361 27.78 35.81 -8.84
CA LYS A 361 26.80 35.74 -7.74
C LYS A 361 26.09 37.07 -7.50
N ALA A 362 26.79 38.20 -7.66
CA ALA A 362 26.19 39.53 -7.63
C ALA A 362 25.14 39.68 -8.74
N SER A 363 25.44 39.21 -9.96
CA SER A 363 24.52 39.27 -11.09
C SER A 363 23.26 38.42 -10.89
N GLU A 364 23.36 37.29 -10.19
CA GLU A 364 22.22 36.43 -9.85
C GLU A 364 21.30 37.09 -8.81
N LEU A 365 21.87 37.82 -7.84
CA LEU A 365 21.11 38.53 -6.81
C LEU A 365 20.41 39.80 -7.31
N GLU A 366 20.87 40.37 -8.43
CA GLU A 366 20.18 41.50 -9.04
C GLU A 366 18.98 41.04 -9.86
N LEU A 367 17.82 41.67 -9.66
CA LEU A 367 16.61 41.38 -10.45
C LEU A 367 16.55 42.25 -11.72
N ASP A 368 17.18 43.42 -11.69
CA ASP A 368 17.12 44.40 -12.77
C ASP A 368 18.12 44.11 -13.90
N MET A 369 17.61 44.01 -15.13
CA MET A 369 18.42 43.80 -16.33
C MET A 369 19.44 44.92 -16.59
N LYS A 370 19.17 46.15 -16.15
CA LYS A 370 20.14 47.27 -16.25
C LYS A 370 21.27 47.13 -15.22
N ALA A 371 21.02 46.54 -14.06
CA ALA A 371 22.03 46.28 -13.04
C ALA A 371 22.92 45.08 -13.44
N LYS A 372 22.33 44.01 -13.99
CA LYS A 372 23.07 42.85 -14.53
C LYS A 372 24.06 43.21 -15.65
N LYS A 373 23.66 44.12 -16.55
CA LYS A 373 24.47 44.55 -17.70
C LYS A 373 25.77 45.28 -17.33
N ARG A 374 25.93 45.74 -16.08
CA ARG A 374 27.14 46.44 -15.64
C ARG A 374 28.29 45.48 -15.22
N VAL A 375 28.14 44.15 -15.32
CA VAL A 375 28.98 43.16 -14.58
C VAL A 375 29.85 42.14 -15.41
N PHE A 376 29.73 42.00 -16.74
CA PHE A 376 30.63 41.31 -17.76
C PHE A 376 30.95 39.76 -17.76
N SER A 377 31.06 39.11 -18.96
CA SER A 377 31.86 37.86 -19.37
C SER A 377 31.58 37.35 -20.84
N VAL A 378 32.28 36.33 -21.40
CA VAL A 378 32.21 35.75 -22.79
C VAL A 378 30.80 35.42 -23.29
N GLU A 379 29.95 34.92 -22.40
CA GLU A 379 28.54 34.67 -22.69
C GLU A 379 27.80 35.94 -23.13
N LEU A 380 28.25 37.12 -22.69
CA LEU A 380 27.74 38.40 -23.14
C LEU A 380 28.12 38.70 -24.59
N TRP A 381 29.30 38.30 -25.09
CA TRP A 381 29.66 38.50 -26.51
C TRP A 381 28.76 37.67 -27.42
N LEU A 382 28.48 36.42 -27.03
CA LEU A 382 27.56 35.53 -27.76
C LEU A 382 26.11 36.01 -27.63
N ALA A 383 25.69 36.47 -26.46
CA ALA A 383 24.36 37.05 -26.24
C ALA A 383 24.17 38.37 -27.00
N LEU A 384 25.20 39.21 -27.06
CA LEU A 384 25.20 40.48 -27.77
C LEU A 384 25.16 40.24 -29.29
N ALA A 385 25.94 39.29 -29.81
CA ALA A 385 25.87 38.89 -31.21
C ALA A 385 24.50 38.34 -31.62
N ARG A 386 23.75 37.69 -30.72
CA ARG A 386 22.37 37.23 -30.96
C ARG A 386 21.33 38.37 -30.93
N LEU A 387 21.62 39.47 -30.23
CA LEU A 387 20.68 40.58 -30.05
C LEU A 387 20.87 41.71 -31.07
N GLU A 388 22.03 41.77 -31.73
CA GLU A 388 22.36 42.82 -32.70
C GLU A 388 21.97 42.46 -34.14
N THR A 389 21.91 43.48 -34.99
CA THR A 389 21.71 43.30 -36.43
C THR A 389 22.91 42.58 -37.07
N TYR A 390 22.67 41.85 -38.15
CA TYR A 390 23.67 41.04 -38.86
C TYR A 390 25.04 41.72 -39.05
N GLU A 391 25.05 42.95 -39.55
CA GLU A 391 26.30 43.67 -39.83
C GLU A 391 27.08 44.04 -38.57
N ASN A 392 26.37 44.34 -37.47
CA ASN A 392 26.98 44.69 -36.19
C ASN A 392 27.40 43.43 -35.44
N ALA A 393 26.57 42.39 -35.43
CA ALA A 393 26.90 41.06 -34.91
C ALA A 393 28.17 40.49 -35.56
N ARG A 394 28.36 40.67 -36.88
CA ARG A 394 29.60 40.25 -37.56
C ARG A 394 30.82 41.04 -37.10
N LYS A 395 30.71 42.35 -36.89
CA LYS A 395 31.79 43.19 -36.34
C LYS A 395 32.12 42.78 -34.90
N VAL A 396 31.10 42.52 -34.10
CA VAL A 396 31.21 42.06 -32.71
C VAL A 396 31.89 40.71 -32.65
N LEU A 397 31.51 39.75 -33.48
CA LEU A 397 32.13 38.43 -33.53
C LEU A 397 33.57 38.50 -34.05
N ASN A 398 33.87 39.39 -34.99
CA ASN A 398 35.26 39.61 -35.42
C ASN A 398 36.12 40.22 -34.30
N LYS A 399 35.59 41.18 -33.54
CA LYS A 399 36.25 41.71 -32.34
C LYS A 399 36.39 40.65 -31.25
N ALA A 400 35.41 39.77 -31.09
CA ALA A 400 35.48 38.65 -30.16
C ALA A 400 36.58 37.65 -30.56
N ARG A 401 36.76 37.38 -31.87
CA ARG A 401 37.84 36.52 -32.38
C ARG A 401 39.23 37.12 -32.20
N GLU A 402 39.36 38.43 -32.31
CA GLU A 402 40.62 39.14 -32.10
C GLU A 402 41.05 39.09 -30.63
N ASN A 403 40.08 39.27 -29.72
CA ASN A 403 40.33 39.25 -28.28
C ASN A 403 40.45 37.83 -27.71
N ILE A 404 39.72 36.87 -28.28
CA ILE A 404 39.69 35.46 -27.83
C ILE A 404 39.81 34.52 -29.04
N PRO A 405 41.03 34.31 -29.56
CA PRO A 405 41.26 33.43 -30.72
C PRO A 405 41.18 31.93 -30.41
N THR A 406 41.12 31.56 -29.12
CA THR A 406 41.21 30.18 -28.64
C THR A 406 39.84 29.50 -28.49
N ASP A 407 38.74 30.26 -28.58
CA ASP A 407 37.40 29.73 -28.34
C ASP A 407 36.68 29.34 -29.65
N ARG A 408 36.16 28.11 -29.67
CA ARG A 408 35.41 27.53 -30.79
C ARG A 408 33.99 28.09 -30.89
N GLN A 409 33.39 28.50 -29.77
CA GLN A 409 31.98 28.91 -29.73
C GLN A 409 31.71 30.18 -30.53
N ILE A 410 32.70 31.07 -30.64
CA ILE A 410 32.63 32.30 -31.44
C ILE A 410 32.55 31.97 -32.93
N TRP A 411 33.24 30.92 -33.38
CA TRP A 411 33.18 30.45 -34.76
C TRP A 411 31.85 29.79 -35.10
N ILE A 412 31.33 28.98 -34.18
CA ILE A 412 30.05 28.28 -34.34
C ILE A 412 28.89 29.28 -34.31
N THR A 413 28.92 30.27 -33.42
CA THR A 413 27.88 31.32 -33.39
C THR A 413 27.91 32.22 -34.62
N ALA A 414 29.08 32.50 -35.18
CA ALA A 414 29.17 33.15 -36.49
C ALA A 414 28.59 32.28 -37.61
N ALA A 415 28.83 30.97 -37.57
CA ALA A 415 28.25 30.03 -38.53
C ALA A 415 26.71 29.99 -38.41
N LYS A 416 26.17 29.94 -37.17
CA LYS A 416 24.73 30.03 -36.88
C LYS A 416 24.11 31.33 -37.38
N LEU A 417 24.81 32.45 -37.20
CA LEU A 417 24.36 33.76 -37.69
C LEU A 417 24.24 33.77 -39.22
N GLU A 418 25.23 33.24 -39.94
CA GLU A 418 25.21 33.19 -41.41
C GLU A 418 24.12 32.26 -41.96
N GLU A 419 23.84 31.16 -41.24
CA GLU A 419 22.72 30.27 -41.57
C GLU A 419 21.36 30.97 -41.37
N ALA A 420 21.18 31.69 -40.26
CA ALA A 420 19.94 32.44 -39.99
C ALA A 420 19.63 33.52 -41.04
N HIS A 421 20.66 34.02 -41.73
CA HIS A 421 20.54 35.00 -42.82
C HIS A 421 20.55 34.37 -44.23
N GLY A 422 20.61 33.05 -44.36
CA GLY A 422 20.49 32.33 -45.63
C GLY A 422 21.81 32.18 -46.44
N ASN A 423 22.95 32.55 -45.88
CA ASN A 423 24.27 32.42 -46.53
C ASN A 423 24.85 31.00 -46.35
N SER A 424 24.22 30.00 -46.98
CA SER A 424 24.55 28.57 -46.81
C SER A 424 25.99 28.20 -47.20
N THR A 425 26.54 28.80 -48.26
CA THR A 425 27.89 28.47 -48.75
C THR A 425 29.02 29.04 -47.87
N MET A 426 28.71 30.05 -47.06
CA MET A 426 29.71 30.69 -46.19
C MET A 426 29.91 29.89 -44.89
N VAL A 427 28.90 29.15 -44.46
CA VAL A 427 28.91 28.32 -43.25
C VAL A 427 30.03 27.28 -43.30
N GLU A 428 30.13 26.49 -44.37
CA GLU A 428 31.18 25.47 -44.56
C GLU A 428 32.57 26.12 -44.52
N LYS A 429 32.74 27.24 -45.23
CA LYS A 429 34.00 27.99 -45.26
C LYS A 429 34.40 28.57 -43.90
N ILE A 430 33.45 29.00 -43.08
CA ILE A 430 33.72 29.54 -41.73
C ILE A 430 34.17 28.42 -40.80
N ILE A 431 33.57 27.24 -40.89
CA ILE A 431 33.93 26.08 -40.08
C ILE A 431 35.32 25.56 -40.48
N ASP A 432 35.64 25.45 -41.77
CA ASP A 432 36.99 25.07 -42.21
C ASP A 432 38.06 26.08 -41.76
N ARG A 433 37.75 27.38 -41.82
CA ARG A 433 38.63 28.43 -41.28
C ARG A 433 38.79 28.33 -39.77
N SER A 434 37.73 27.97 -39.05
CA SER A 434 37.77 27.82 -37.60
C SER A 434 38.72 26.69 -37.19
N ILE A 435 38.67 25.55 -37.88
CA ILE A 435 39.54 24.39 -37.61
C ILE A 435 41.00 24.77 -37.90
N ASN A 436 41.27 25.43 -39.04
CA ASN A 436 42.62 25.89 -39.38
C ASN A 436 43.17 26.92 -38.38
N SER A 437 42.33 27.86 -37.92
CA SER A 437 42.72 28.89 -36.95
C SER A 437 42.91 28.35 -35.53
N LEU A 438 42.14 27.33 -35.13
CA LEU A 438 42.29 26.69 -33.82
C LEU A 438 43.51 25.77 -33.80
N ALA A 439 43.79 25.09 -34.92
CA ALA A 439 45.01 24.31 -35.11
C ALA A 439 46.27 25.20 -35.09
N SER A 440 46.23 26.38 -35.72
CA SER A 440 47.36 27.32 -35.68
C SER A 440 47.63 27.90 -34.29
N ASN A 441 46.58 28.00 -33.46
CA ASN A 441 46.68 28.48 -32.08
C ASN A 441 47.00 27.37 -31.06
N GLY A 442 47.26 26.14 -31.53
CA GLY A 442 47.70 25.02 -30.69
C GLY A 442 46.60 24.39 -29.83
N VAL A 443 45.31 24.62 -30.15
CA VAL A 443 44.19 23.98 -29.46
C VAL A 443 43.92 22.62 -30.10
N GLU A 444 44.08 21.53 -29.34
CA GLU A 444 43.73 20.19 -29.81
C GLU A 444 42.23 20.09 -30.11
N ILE A 445 41.92 19.57 -31.30
CA ILE A 445 40.54 19.39 -31.78
C ILE A 445 39.99 18.13 -31.12
N HIS A 446 39.39 18.29 -29.94
CA HIS A 446 38.65 17.21 -29.30
C HIS A 446 37.34 16.94 -30.07
N ARG A 447 37.28 15.80 -30.76
CA ARG A 447 36.11 15.30 -31.49
C ARG A 447 34.81 15.48 -30.69
N ASP A 448 34.78 15.01 -29.46
CA ASP A 448 33.58 14.99 -28.61
C ASP A 448 33.02 16.39 -28.31
N HIS A 449 33.87 17.40 -28.17
CA HIS A 449 33.42 18.77 -27.93
C HIS A 449 32.73 19.35 -29.16
N TRP A 450 33.26 19.08 -30.35
CA TRP A 450 32.65 19.51 -31.60
C TRP A 450 31.36 18.75 -31.92
N LEU A 451 31.28 17.46 -31.61
CA LEU A 451 30.05 16.68 -31.75
C LEU A 451 28.95 17.19 -30.80
N LYS A 452 29.30 17.56 -29.55
CA LYS A 452 28.34 18.19 -28.61
C LYS A 452 27.84 19.54 -29.13
N GLU A 453 28.74 20.37 -29.66
CA GLU A 453 28.35 21.67 -30.22
C GLU A 453 27.51 21.52 -31.49
N ALA A 454 27.70 20.47 -32.29
CA ALA A 454 26.81 20.14 -33.40
C ALA A 454 25.38 19.82 -32.88
N VAL A 455 25.26 19.02 -31.81
CA VAL A 455 23.94 18.73 -31.19
C VAL A 455 23.27 19.99 -30.66
N ASP A 456 24.03 20.89 -30.02
CA ASP A 456 23.50 22.15 -29.52
C ASP A 456 23.20 23.16 -30.64
N SER A 457 23.75 22.94 -31.83
CA SER A 457 23.40 23.67 -33.04
C SER A 457 22.09 23.17 -33.65
N GLU A 458 21.83 21.87 -33.59
CA GLU A 458 20.56 21.29 -34.06
C GLU A 458 19.40 21.70 -33.14
N LYS A 459 19.62 21.72 -31.83
CA LYS A 459 18.66 22.27 -30.86
C LYS A 459 18.36 23.75 -31.08
N ALA A 460 19.28 24.48 -31.71
CA ALA A 460 19.12 25.88 -32.06
C ALA A 460 18.56 26.08 -33.49
N GLU A 461 18.08 25.01 -34.14
CA GLU A 461 17.49 24.97 -35.50
C GLU A 461 18.47 25.34 -36.62
N ALA A 462 19.77 25.33 -36.36
CA ALA A 462 20.82 25.63 -37.33
C ALA A 462 21.35 24.31 -37.95
N VAL A 463 20.59 23.71 -38.87
CA VAL A 463 20.85 22.37 -39.42
C VAL A 463 22.07 22.31 -40.33
N LEU A 464 22.29 23.32 -41.18
CA LEU A 464 23.39 23.36 -42.15
C LEU A 464 24.74 23.53 -41.46
N THR A 465 24.79 24.32 -40.38
CA THR A 465 25.98 24.45 -39.54
C THR A 465 26.35 23.13 -38.87
N CYS A 466 25.37 22.36 -38.40
CA CYS A 466 25.59 21.01 -37.88
C CYS A 466 26.18 20.09 -38.94
N GLN A 467 25.59 20.06 -40.14
CA GLN A 467 26.06 19.23 -41.25
C GLN A 467 27.52 19.54 -41.62
N ALA A 468 27.88 20.82 -41.67
CA ALA A 468 29.24 21.26 -41.97
C ALA A 468 30.24 20.97 -40.83
N ILE A 469 29.85 21.14 -39.57
CA ILE A 469 30.67 20.74 -38.41
C ILE A 469 30.94 19.24 -38.47
N ILE A 470 29.91 18.44 -38.73
CA ILE A 470 29.99 16.99 -38.75
C ILE A 470 30.86 16.50 -39.90
N LYS A 471 30.66 17.04 -41.11
CA LYS A 471 31.44 16.68 -42.30
C LYS A 471 32.94 16.92 -42.12
N SER A 472 33.32 18.03 -41.46
CA SER A 472 34.72 18.35 -41.22
C SER A 472 35.31 17.56 -40.05
N VAL A 473 34.58 17.39 -38.95
CA VAL A 473 35.10 16.81 -37.70
C VAL A 473 35.12 15.28 -37.69
N ILE A 474 34.19 14.63 -38.42
CA ILE A 474 34.05 13.16 -38.37
C ILE A 474 35.31 12.39 -38.81
N GLY A 475 36.11 12.96 -39.71
CA GLY A 475 37.36 12.36 -40.19
C GLY A 475 38.56 12.56 -39.26
N HIS A 476 38.52 13.52 -38.34
CA HIS A 476 39.64 13.86 -37.47
C HIS A 476 39.77 12.87 -36.30
N GLY A 477 40.98 12.32 -36.12
CA GLY A 477 41.33 11.46 -35.00
C GLY A 477 40.90 9.99 -35.12
N VAL A 478 40.45 9.53 -36.29
CA VAL A 478 39.99 8.14 -36.49
C VAL A 478 40.82 7.42 -37.56
N GLU A 479 41.40 6.28 -37.17
CA GLU A 479 42.14 5.38 -38.05
C GLU A 479 41.25 4.77 -39.14
N ASP A 480 41.78 4.60 -40.34
CA ASP A 480 41.04 4.16 -41.54
C ASP A 480 40.27 2.84 -41.36
N GLN A 481 40.76 1.95 -40.49
CA GLN A 481 40.15 0.65 -40.21
C GLN A 481 38.90 0.75 -39.31
N ASP A 482 38.92 1.66 -38.34
CA ASP A 482 37.88 1.81 -37.32
C ASP A 482 36.80 2.82 -37.66
N ARG A 483 37.01 3.67 -38.69
CA ARG A 483 36.06 4.68 -39.18
C ARG A 483 34.63 4.19 -39.30
N LYS A 484 34.44 2.97 -39.79
CA LYS A 484 33.10 2.39 -39.94
C LYS A 484 32.40 2.21 -38.60
N HIS A 485 33.09 1.66 -37.60
CA HIS A 485 32.49 1.35 -36.31
C HIS A 485 32.20 2.64 -35.56
N THR A 486 33.19 3.54 -35.48
CA THR A 486 33.08 4.81 -34.77
C THR A 486 31.96 5.69 -35.33
N TRP A 487 31.83 5.81 -36.67
CA TRP A 487 30.77 6.65 -37.24
C TRP A 487 29.38 6.08 -37.03
N LEU A 488 29.26 4.75 -36.97
CA LEU A 488 27.99 4.10 -36.65
C LEU A 488 27.64 4.28 -35.17
N GLU A 489 28.60 4.19 -34.26
CA GLU A 489 28.40 4.49 -32.84
C GLU A 489 28.07 5.96 -32.60
N ASP A 490 28.74 6.88 -33.30
CA ASP A 490 28.45 8.30 -33.23
C ASP A 490 27.04 8.59 -33.73
N ALA A 491 26.63 8.01 -34.87
CA ALA A 491 25.27 8.11 -35.37
C ALA A 491 24.25 7.59 -34.35
N ASP A 492 24.49 6.42 -33.77
CA ASP A 492 23.64 5.85 -32.72
C ASP A 492 23.60 6.78 -31.47
N SER A 493 24.73 7.40 -31.10
CA SER A 493 24.81 8.37 -30.02
C SER A 493 23.97 9.62 -30.30
N PHE A 494 23.98 10.13 -31.54
CA PHE A 494 23.17 11.27 -31.95
C PHE A 494 21.68 10.94 -31.95
N THR A 495 21.30 9.73 -32.40
CA THR A 495 19.90 9.29 -32.31
C THR A 495 19.41 9.23 -30.86
N SER A 496 20.28 8.79 -29.94
CA SER A 496 19.95 8.76 -28.50
C SER A 496 19.79 10.16 -27.91
N GLN A 497 20.52 11.15 -28.44
CA GLN A 497 20.44 12.55 -28.04
C GLN A 497 19.36 13.35 -28.79
N THR A 498 18.54 12.68 -29.60
CA THR A 498 17.45 13.28 -30.42
C THR A 498 17.93 14.26 -31.51
N ALA A 499 19.21 14.18 -31.88
CA ALA A 499 19.83 14.95 -32.95
C ALA A 499 19.75 14.16 -34.26
N PHE A 500 18.62 14.26 -34.96
CA PHE A 500 18.31 13.46 -36.14
C PHE A 500 19.04 13.97 -37.38
N GLU A 501 19.15 15.28 -37.56
CA GLU A 501 19.84 15.87 -38.72
C GLU A 501 21.36 15.67 -38.63
N CYS A 502 21.91 15.72 -37.42
CA CYS A 502 23.30 15.33 -37.17
C CYS A 502 23.56 13.88 -37.58
N ALA A 503 22.67 12.95 -37.18
CA ALA A 503 22.77 11.56 -37.60
C ALA A 503 22.64 11.38 -39.12
N ARG A 504 21.78 12.13 -39.81
CA ARG A 504 21.70 12.13 -41.28
C ARG A 504 22.99 12.58 -41.93
N ALA A 505 23.63 13.62 -41.40
CA ALA A 505 24.92 14.12 -41.89
C ALA A 505 26.04 13.09 -41.71
N VAL A 506 26.02 12.36 -40.58
CA VAL A 506 26.95 11.25 -40.34
C VAL A 506 26.73 10.14 -41.37
N TYR A 507 25.47 9.75 -41.60
CA TYR A 507 25.13 8.70 -42.55
C TYR A 507 25.47 9.10 -43.99
N SER A 508 25.17 10.32 -44.43
CA SER A 508 25.52 10.77 -45.79
C SER A 508 27.02 10.75 -46.02
N HIS A 509 27.81 11.27 -45.08
CA HIS A 509 29.27 11.24 -45.15
C HIS A 509 29.83 9.81 -45.13
N ALA A 510 29.27 8.93 -44.28
CA ALA A 510 29.67 7.53 -44.23
C ALA A 510 29.36 6.76 -45.52
N LEU A 511 28.26 7.12 -46.21
CA LEU A 511 27.82 6.49 -47.45
C LEU A 511 28.63 6.94 -48.66
N ASP A 512 29.06 8.21 -48.71
CA ASP A 512 29.95 8.72 -49.76
C ASP A 512 31.32 8.03 -49.72
N ILE A 513 31.81 7.72 -48.52
CA ILE A 513 33.12 7.06 -48.32
C ILE A 513 33.04 5.54 -48.50
N PHE A 514 31.92 4.91 -48.11
CA PHE A 514 31.75 3.46 -48.22
C PHE A 514 30.49 3.01 -49.00
N PRO A 515 30.41 3.25 -50.33
CA PRO A 515 29.23 2.92 -51.11
C PRO A 515 28.91 1.41 -51.20
N ALA A 516 29.92 0.54 -51.09
CA ALA A 516 29.79 -0.90 -51.34
C ALA A 516 29.32 -1.73 -50.12
N LYS A 517 29.23 -1.14 -48.92
CA LYS A 517 28.99 -1.90 -47.68
C LYS A 517 27.51 -1.90 -47.27
N LYS A 518 26.84 -3.06 -47.34
CA LYS A 518 25.41 -3.22 -47.00
C LYS A 518 25.01 -2.77 -45.59
N SER A 519 25.88 -2.91 -44.59
CA SER A 519 25.52 -2.66 -43.18
C SER A 519 25.23 -1.19 -42.88
N ILE A 520 25.91 -0.27 -43.58
CA ILE A 520 25.72 1.18 -43.38
C ILE A 520 24.40 1.60 -44.03
N TRP A 521 24.15 1.15 -45.26
CA TRP A 521 22.87 1.35 -45.94
C TRP A 521 21.68 0.83 -45.14
N LEU A 522 21.80 -0.35 -44.53
CA LEU A 522 20.73 -0.91 -43.70
C LEU A 522 20.48 -0.07 -42.45
N ARG A 523 21.52 0.35 -41.73
CA ARG A 523 21.35 1.21 -40.55
C ARG A 523 20.76 2.58 -40.92
N ALA A 524 21.24 3.20 -41.99
CA ALA A 524 20.69 4.46 -42.50
C ALA A 524 19.22 4.30 -42.92
N ALA A 525 18.85 3.20 -43.59
CA ALA A 525 17.48 2.95 -43.99
C ALA A 525 16.56 2.61 -42.80
N HIS A 526 17.06 1.92 -41.77
CA HIS A 526 16.33 1.73 -40.52
C HIS A 526 16.14 3.04 -39.76
N PHE A 527 17.17 3.90 -39.75
CA PHE A 527 17.11 5.22 -39.15
C PHE A 527 16.07 6.11 -39.85
N GLU A 528 16.11 6.20 -41.19
CA GLU A 528 15.12 6.94 -41.97
C GLU A 528 13.71 6.34 -41.84
N ARG A 529 13.57 5.02 -41.64
CA ARG A 529 12.26 4.43 -41.35
C ARG A 529 11.70 4.87 -39.99
N GLN A 530 12.55 5.13 -39.00
CA GLN A 530 12.13 5.54 -37.66
C GLN A 530 11.93 7.05 -37.53
N HIS A 531 12.77 7.85 -38.18
CA HIS A 531 12.86 9.30 -37.98
C HIS A 531 12.75 10.13 -39.26
N GLY A 532 12.79 9.48 -40.43
CA GLY A 532 12.84 10.11 -41.75
C GLY A 532 11.50 10.58 -42.31
N SER A 533 11.59 11.50 -43.27
CA SER A 533 10.48 11.75 -44.17
C SER A 533 10.39 10.60 -45.18
N ARG A 534 9.22 10.41 -45.77
CA ARG A 534 9.04 9.28 -46.68
C ARG A 534 9.88 9.42 -47.94
N ASP A 535 10.08 10.66 -48.37
CA ASP A 535 10.84 10.99 -49.58
C ASP A 535 12.36 10.86 -49.34
N SER A 536 12.86 11.17 -48.13
CA SER A 536 14.26 10.92 -47.77
C SER A 536 14.58 9.42 -47.75
N LEU A 537 13.67 8.59 -47.22
CA LEU A 537 13.81 7.14 -47.26
C LEU A 537 13.82 6.60 -48.70
N GLU A 538 12.95 7.10 -49.57
CA GLU A 538 12.89 6.67 -50.97
C GLU A 538 14.15 7.05 -51.76
N THR A 539 14.62 8.29 -51.62
CA THR A 539 15.85 8.76 -52.27
C THR A 539 17.07 8.00 -51.76
N LEU A 540 17.14 7.71 -50.47
CA LEU A 540 18.18 6.87 -49.88
C LEU A 540 18.13 5.45 -50.44
N LEU A 541 16.96 4.83 -50.51
CA LEU A 541 16.81 3.45 -51.00
C LEU A 541 17.09 3.34 -52.50
N GLN A 542 16.73 4.34 -53.31
CA GLN A 542 17.12 4.39 -54.73
C GLN A 542 18.63 4.47 -54.91
N ARG A 543 19.32 5.32 -54.11
CA ARG A 543 20.79 5.38 -54.09
C ARG A 543 21.40 4.06 -53.62
N ALA A 544 20.82 3.44 -52.59
CA ALA A 544 21.28 2.18 -52.03
C ALA A 544 21.22 1.04 -53.06
N VAL A 545 20.14 0.99 -53.81
CA VAL A 545 19.91 0.02 -54.89
C VAL A 545 20.91 0.20 -56.04
N ALA A 546 21.24 1.44 -56.41
CA ALA A 546 22.19 1.72 -57.48
C ALA A 546 23.62 1.29 -57.13
N HIS A 547 24.04 1.47 -55.87
CA HIS A 547 25.39 1.12 -55.42
C HIS A 547 25.53 -0.33 -54.89
N CYS A 548 24.48 -0.90 -54.32
CA CYS A 548 24.47 -2.24 -53.71
C CYS A 548 23.32 -3.11 -54.26
N PRO A 549 23.38 -3.56 -55.53
CA PRO A 549 22.29 -4.32 -56.15
C PRO A 549 22.09 -5.73 -55.55
N GLN A 550 23.12 -6.33 -54.97
CA GLN A 550 23.08 -7.67 -54.36
C GLN A 550 22.42 -7.71 -52.97
N ALA A 551 22.08 -6.55 -52.39
CA ALA A 551 21.51 -6.48 -51.04
C ALA A 551 19.98 -6.63 -51.06
N GLU A 552 19.51 -7.87 -50.92
CA GLU A 552 18.09 -8.24 -50.96
C GLU A 552 17.20 -7.46 -49.97
N VAL A 553 17.67 -7.25 -48.74
CA VAL A 553 16.90 -6.58 -47.68
C VAL A 553 16.58 -5.12 -48.03
N LEU A 554 17.46 -4.42 -48.77
CA LEU A 554 17.23 -3.04 -49.20
C LEU A 554 16.13 -2.97 -50.28
N TRP A 555 16.14 -3.92 -51.22
CA TRP A 555 15.07 -4.08 -52.20
C TRP A 555 13.71 -4.35 -51.53
N LEU A 556 13.69 -5.23 -50.54
CA LEU A 556 12.49 -5.53 -49.77
C LEU A 556 11.99 -4.31 -48.99
N MET A 557 12.91 -3.52 -48.43
CA MET A 557 12.57 -2.30 -47.72
C MET A 557 12.00 -1.22 -48.66
N GLY A 558 12.56 -1.07 -49.87
CA GLY A 558 12.06 -0.16 -50.91
C GLY A 558 10.71 -0.58 -51.49
N ALA A 559 10.53 -1.88 -51.76
CA ALA A 559 9.24 -2.40 -52.19
C ALA A 559 8.17 -2.18 -51.11
N LYS A 560 8.52 -2.39 -49.83
CA LYS A 560 7.60 -2.19 -48.72
C LYS A 560 7.27 -0.71 -48.47
N SER A 561 8.22 0.21 -48.57
CA SER A 561 7.95 1.64 -48.39
C SER A 561 6.99 2.17 -49.46
N LYS A 562 7.18 1.76 -50.72
CA LYS A 562 6.27 2.06 -51.83
C LYS A 562 4.93 1.35 -51.69
N TRP A 563 4.89 0.14 -51.16
CA TRP A 563 3.61 -0.52 -50.92
C TRP A 563 2.80 0.15 -49.80
N MET A 564 3.45 0.57 -48.71
CA MET A 564 2.80 1.39 -47.67
C MET A 564 2.37 2.78 -48.20
N ALA A 565 2.83 3.20 -49.39
CA ALA A 565 2.33 4.37 -50.10
C ALA A 565 0.93 4.21 -50.66
N GLY A 566 0.48 2.96 -50.81
CA GLY A 566 -0.60 2.61 -51.73
C GLY A 566 -0.16 2.52 -53.20
N ASP A 567 1.12 2.79 -53.52
CA ASP A 567 1.65 2.68 -54.90
C ASP A 567 2.12 1.25 -55.18
N VAL A 568 1.14 0.39 -55.43
CA VAL A 568 1.35 -1.01 -55.77
C VAL A 568 2.11 -1.18 -57.09
N PRO A 569 1.80 -0.43 -58.17
CA PRO A 569 2.56 -0.52 -59.42
C PRO A 569 4.06 -0.18 -59.27
N ALA A 570 4.42 0.87 -58.51
CA ALA A 570 5.83 1.19 -58.28
C ALA A 570 6.53 0.14 -57.40
N ALA A 571 5.84 -0.43 -56.41
CA ALA A 571 6.40 -1.53 -55.64
C ALA A 571 6.66 -2.77 -56.52
N ARG A 572 5.78 -3.06 -57.49
CA ARG A 572 5.98 -4.12 -58.48
C ARG A 572 7.16 -3.83 -59.40
N SER A 573 7.34 -2.60 -59.86
CA SER A 573 8.47 -2.24 -60.73
C SER A 573 9.80 -2.39 -59.99
N ILE A 574 9.87 -1.97 -58.73
CA ILE A 574 11.05 -2.17 -57.87
C ILE A 574 11.35 -3.66 -57.68
N LEU A 575 10.33 -4.49 -57.41
CA LEU A 575 10.50 -5.94 -57.30
C LEU A 575 10.93 -6.57 -58.64
N SER A 576 10.46 -6.05 -59.78
CA SER A 576 10.93 -6.52 -61.10
C SER A 576 12.40 -6.17 -61.38
N LEU A 577 12.85 -4.99 -60.96
CA LEU A 577 14.27 -4.62 -60.99
C LEU A 577 15.09 -5.49 -60.03
N ALA A 578 14.52 -5.82 -58.87
CA ALA A 578 15.14 -6.74 -57.93
C ALA A 578 15.29 -8.16 -58.50
N PHE A 579 14.35 -8.64 -59.32
CA PHE A 579 14.49 -9.93 -60.03
C PHE A 579 15.58 -9.91 -61.10
N GLN A 580 15.77 -8.78 -61.78
CA GLN A 580 16.86 -8.62 -62.75
C GLN A 580 18.22 -8.62 -62.05
N ALA A 581 18.30 -7.98 -60.88
CA ALA A 581 19.52 -7.92 -60.10
C ALA A 581 19.83 -9.26 -59.40
N ASN A 582 18.82 -9.93 -58.85
CA ASN A 582 18.96 -11.13 -58.03
C ASN A 582 17.94 -12.23 -58.42
N PRO A 583 18.25 -13.07 -59.43
CA PRO A 583 17.33 -14.11 -59.91
C PRO A 583 17.07 -15.26 -58.93
N ASN A 584 18.01 -15.53 -58.01
CA ASN A 584 18.01 -16.73 -57.16
C ASN A 584 17.45 -16.49 -55.75
N SER A 585 17.03 -15.26 -55.42
CA SER A 585 16.72 -14.86 -54.05
C SER A 585 15.30 -15.26 -53.62
N GLU A 586 15.22 -16.17 -52.65
CA GLU A 586 13.96 -16.64 -52.06
C GLU A 586 13.10 -15.51 -51.49
N GLU A 587 13.72 -14.57 -50.77
CA GLU A 587 12.98 -13.56 -49.99
C GLU A 587 12.22 -12.58 -50.89
N ILE A 588 12.79 -12.25 -52.06
CA ILE A 588 12.18 -11.37 -53.06
C ILE A 588 10.97 -12.05 -53.69
N TRP A 589 11.08 -13.33 -54.05
CA TRP A 589 9.94 -14.12 -54.56
C TRP A 589 8.80 -14.17 -53.54
N LEU A 590 9.12 -14.43 -52.28
CA LEU A 590 8.11 -14.48 -51.22
C LEU A 590 7.47 -13.11 -50.95
N ALA A 591 8.23 -12.02 -51.05
CA ALA A 591 7.70 -10.67 -50.90
C ALA A 591 6.80 -10.25 -52.08
N ALA A 592 7.17 -10.61 -53.30
CA ALA A 592 6.32 -10.41 -54.47
C ALA A 592 5.00 -11.18 -54.36
N VAL A 593 5.06 -12.44 -53.93
CA VAL A 593 3.85 -13.26 -53.70
C VAL A 593 3.00 -12.68 -52.59
N LYS A 594 3.62 -12.17 -51.50
CA LYS A 594 2.91 -11.49 -50.41
C LYS A 594 2.17 -10.24 -50.92
N LEU A 595 2.86 -9.40 -51.70
CA LEU A 595 2.28 -8.19 -52.28
C LEU A 595 1.11 -8.53 -53.19
N GLU A 596 1.23 -9.53 -54.05
CA GLU A 596 0.13 -9.92 -54.94
C GLU A 596 -1.02 -10.61 -54.21
N SER A 597 -0.74 -11.40 -53.15
CA SER A 597 -1.80 -12.03 -52.35
C SER A 597 -2.64 -11.00 -51.58
N GLU A 598 -2.02 -9.94 -51.07
CA GLU A 598 -2.74 -8.90 -50.32
C GLU A 598 -3.54 -7.97 -51.23
N ASN A 599 -3.16 -7.85 -52.51
CA ASN A 599 -3.93 -7.13 -53.52
C ASN A 599 -4.97 -8.01 -54.22
N LEU A 600 -5.21 -9.23 -53.74
CA LEU A 600 -6.19 -10.20 -54.27
C LEU A 600 -5.93 -10.69 -55.72
N GLU A 601 -4.73 -10.42 -56.27
CA GLU A 601 -4.33 -10.86 -57.61
C GLU A 601 -3.71 -12.26 -57.58
N TYR A 602 -4.52 -13.22 -57.15
CA TYR A 602 -4.07 -14.58 -56.84
C TYR A 602 -3.58 -15.37 -58.06
N GLU A 603 -4.09 -15.10 -59.26
CA GLU A 603 -3.64 -15.76 -60.49
C GLU A 603 -2.21 -15.37 -60.86
N ARG A 604 -1.87 -14.09 -60.69
CA ARG A 604 -0.51 -13.60 -60.89
C ARG A 604 0.41 -14.17 -59.82
N ALA A 605 -0.05 -14.24 -58.57
CA ALA A 605 0.67 -14.89 -57.48
C ALA A 605 0.93 -16.38 -57.77
N ARG A 606 -0.02 -17.12 -58.33
CA ARG A 606 0.16 -18.52 -58.80
C ARG A 606 1.24 -18.61 -59.87
N LYS A 607 1.21 -17.75 -60.89
CA LYS A 607 2.24 -17.71 -61.95
C LYS A 607 3.63 -17.38 -61.39
N LEU A 608 3.72 -16.44 -60.45
CA LEU A 608 4.97 -16.08 -59.78
C LEU A 608 5.49 -17.24 -58.91
N LEU A 609 4.61 -17.94 -58.19
CA LEU A 609 4.99 -19.12 -57.41
C LEU A 609 5.41 -20.29 -58.28
N ALA A 610 4.77 -20.51 -59.44
CA ALA A 610 5.19 -21.53 -60.39
C ALA A 610 6.61 -21.24 -60.93
N LYS A 611 6.90 -19.97 -61.25
CA LYS A 611 8.25 -19.53 -61.61
C LYS A 611 9.24 -19.67 -60.45
N ALA A 612 8.82 -19.33 -59.23
CA ALA A 612 9.65 -19.49 -58.03
C ALA A 612 9.99 -20.97 -57.77
N ARG A 613 9.05 -21.90 -57.97
CA ARG A 613 9.31 -23.34 -57.87
C ARG A 613 10.34 -23.83 -58.88
N SER A 614 10.35 -23.28 -60.10
CA SER A 614 11.35 -23.63 -61.11
C SER A 614 12.72 -23.00 -60.87
N SER A 615 12.76 -21.77 -60.33
CA SER A 615 14.00 -21.02 -60.13
C SER A 615 14.71 -21.40 -58.83
N ALA A 616 13.95 -21.46 -57.73
CA ALA A 616 14.45 -21.77 -56.38
C ALA A 616 13.40 -22.57 -55.59
N PRO A 617 13.36 -23.91 -55.76
CA PRO A 617 12.47 -24.77 -54.99
C PRO A 617 12.97 -24.88 -53.54
N THR A 618 12.67 -23.89 -52.71
CA THR A 618 12.94 -23.96 -51.27
C THR A 618 11.69 -24.40 -50.49
N PRO A 619 11.86 -25.03 -49.31
CA PRO A 619 10.72 -25.48 -48.50
C PRO A 619 9.73 -24.36 -48.15
N ARG A 620 10.21 -23.12 -48.01
CA ARG A 620 9.39 -21.95 -47.69
C ARG A 620 8.56 -21.47 -48.87
N VAL A 621 9.08 -21.50 -50.09
CA VAL A 621 8.34 -21.17 -51.32
C VAL A 621 7.24 -22.21 -51.56
N LEU A 622 7.57 -23.50 -51.44
CA LEU A 622 6.59 -24.58 -51.57
C LEU A 622 5.50 -24.47 -50.50
N MET A 623 5.88 -24.17 -49.26
CA MET A 623 4.93 -23.93 -48.16
C MET A 623 3.99 -22.77 -48.48
N LYS A 624 4.52 -21.62 -48.94
CA LYS A 624 3.70 -20.46 -49.27
C LYS A 624 2.78 -20.73 -50.46
N SER A 625 3.21 -21.55 -51.40
CA SER A 625 2.37 -21.95 -52.51
C SER A 625 1.21 -22.86 -52.09
N ALA A 626 1.47 -23.86 -51.25
CA ALA A 626 0.42 -24.68 -50.65
C ALA A 626 -0.54 -23.84 -49.78
N LYS A 627 -0.02 -22.82 -49.08
CA LYS A 627 -0.86 -21.88 -48.32
C LYS A 627 -1.78 -21.06 -49.22
N LEU A 628 -1.29 -20.57 -50.36
CA LEU A 628 -2.11 -19.80 -51.29
C LEU A 628 -3.28 -20.63 -51.81
N GLU A 629 -3.03 -21.88 -52.20
CA GLU A 629 -4.12 -22.80 -52.60
C GLU A 629 -5.08 -23.13 -51.46
N TRP A 630 -4.56 -23.18 -50.23
CA TRP A 630 -5.39 -23.34 -49.05
C TRP A 630 -6.30 -22.11 -48.81
N HIS A 631 -5.78 -20.89 -48.97
CA HIS A 631 -6.59 -19.66 -48.87
C HIS A 631 -7.68 -19.59 -49.95
N LEU A 632 -7.40 -20.08 -51.17
CA LEU A 632 -8.38 -20.13 -52.26
C LEU A 632 -9.43 -21.25 -52.11
N GLY A 633 -9.34 -22.08 -51.06
CA GLY A 633 -10.27 -23.19 -50.81
C GLY A 633 -9.99 -24.45 -51.64
N ASN A 634 -8.95 -24.44 -52.50
CA ASN A 634 -8.52 -25.60 -53.29
C ASN A 634 -7.72 -26.58 -52.42
N LEU A 635 -8.39 -27.20 -51.45
CA LEU A 635 -7.76 -28.07 -50.44
C LEU A 635 -7.07 -29.30 -51.05
N ASP A 636 -7.60 -29.86 -52.14
CA ASP A 636 -7.04 -31.03 -52.81
C ASP A 636 -5.75 -30.73 -53.57
N GLU A 637 -5.72 -29.62 -54.30
CA GLU A 637 -4.49 -29.16 -54.96
C GLU A 637 -3.42 -28.77 -53.93
N SER A 638 -3.82 -28.15 -52.82
CA SER A 638 -2.92 -27.85 -51.70
C SER A 638 -2.32 -29.13 -51.10
N LEU A 639 -3.12 -30.19 -50.91
CA LEU A 639 -2.63 -31.49 -50.41
C LEU A 639 -1.66 -32.15 -51.40
N ASN A 640 -1.94 -32.09 -52.71
CA ASN A 640 -1.04 -32.60 -53.74
C ASN A 640 0.30 -31.83 -53.75
N GLN A 641 0.25 -30.50 -53.63
CA GLN A 641 1.43 -29.65 -53.51
C GLN A 641 2.22 -29.93 -52.22
N LEU A 642 1.55 -30.21 -51.10
CA LEU A 642 2.19 -30.61 -49.86
C LEU A 642 2.82 -31.99 -49.95
N GLN A 643 2.17 -32.94 -50.62
CA GLN A 643 2.70 -34.29 -50.81
C GLN A 643 3.97 -34.28 -51.67
N THR A 644 3.92 -33.60 -52.83
CA THR A 644 5.10 -33.37 -53.67
C THR A 644 6.20 -32.63 -52.92
N ALA A 645 5.86 -31.64 -52.08
CA ALA A 645 6.83 -30.95 -51.24
C ALA A 645 7.44 -31.85 -50.16
N ILE A 646 6.67 -32.79 -49.59
CA ILE A 646 7.15 -33.77 -48.60
C ILE A 646 8.09 -34.80 -49.25
N GLU A 647 7.82 -35.19 -50.50
CA GLU A 647 8.69 -36.08 -51.26
C GLU A 647 10.04 -35.40 -51.56
N GLN A 648 10.03 -34.12 -51.90
CA GLN A 648 11.26 -33.33 -52.13
C GLN A 648 12.00 -32.97 -50.84
N PHE A 649 11.25 -32.64 -49.78
CA PHE A 649 11.79 -32.11 -48.52
C PHE A 649 11.12 -32.76 -47.31
N ALA A 650 11.49 -34.02 -47.05
CA ALA A 650 10.93 -34.82 -45.96
C ALA A 650 11.28 -34.29 -44.55
N ASP A 651 12.32 -33.47 -44.42
CA ASP A 651 12.84 -32.98 -43.15
C ASP A 651 12.16 -31.68 -42.66
N TYR A 652 11.27 -31.09 -43.46
CA TYR A 652 10.62 -29.83 -43.10
C TYR A 652 9.29 -30.07 -42.35
N PRO A 653 9.22 -29.78 -41.03
CA PRO A 653 8.09 -30.18 -40.19
C PRO A 653 6.79 -29.45 -40.52
N LYS A 654 6.86 -28.23 -41.08
CA LYS A 654 5.69 -27.38 -41.30
C LYS A 654 4.77 -27.90 -42.41
N PHE A 655 5.28 -28.72 -43.33
CA PHE A 655 4.43 -29.40 -44.31
C PHE A 655 3.48 -30.37 -43.63
N TYR A 656 3.99 -31.23 -42.74
CA TYR A 656 3.17 -32.12 -41.94
C TYR A 656 2.18 -31.36 -41.05
N MET A 657 2.60 -30.20 -40.52
CA MET A 657 1.69 -29.32 -39.76
C MET A 657 0.52 -28.84 -40.63
N MET A 658 0.80 -28.33 -41.82
CA MET A 658 -0.24 -27.85 -42.75
C MET A 658 -1.13 -28.98 -43.26
N GLN A 659 -0.54 -30.12 -43.62
CA GLN A 659 -1.27 -31.29 -44.09
C GLN A 659 -2.26 -31.79 -43.02
N GLY A 660 -1.82 -31.89 -41.76
CA GLY A 660 -2.71 -32.29 -40.67
C GLY A 660 -3.78 -31.24 -40.33
N GLN A 661 -3.48 -29.94 -40.50
CA GLN A 661 -4.48 -28.87 -40.34
C GLN A 661 -5.54 -28.92 -41.44
N ILE A 662 -5.15 -29.13 -42.71
CA ILE A 662 -6.07 -29.28 -43.83
C ILE A 662 -6.93 -30.53 -43.66
N TYR A 663 -6.36 -31.66 -43.23
CA TYR A 663 -7.16 -32.85 -42.92
C TYR A 663 -8.11 -32.65 -41.75
N SER A 664 -7.72 -31.85 -40.75
CA SER A 664 -8.62 -31.46 -39.65
C SER A 664 -9.78 -30.61 -40.16
N LEU A 665 -9.56 -29.71 -41.12
CA LEU A 665 -10.63 -28.92 -41.76
C LEU A 665 -11.56 -29.80 -42.60
N LYS A 666 -11.00 -30.78 -43.33
CA LYS A 666 -11.78 -31.81 -44.05
C LYS A 666 -12.49 -32.81 -43.12
N GLN A 667 -12.45 -32.61 -41.79
CA GLN A 667 -12.98 -33.50 -40.75
C GLN A 667 -12.39 -34.93 -40.77
N ASN A 668 -11.32 -35.17 -41.51
CA ASN A 668 -10.66 -36.47 -41.57
C ASN A 668 -9.59 -36.57 -40.48
N LEU A 669 -10.04 -36.74 -39.24
CA LEU A 669 -9.20 -36.68 -38.04
C LEU A 669 -8.20 -37.86 -37.93
N SER A 670 -8.50 -39.00 -38.54
CA SER A 670 -7.59 -40.16 -38.57
C SER A 670 -6.36 -39.88 -39.43
N ARG A 671 -6.56 -39.43 -40.68
CA ARG A 671 -5.47 -39.03 -41.57
C ARG A 671 -4.69 -37.83 -41.04
N ALA A 672 -5.37 -36.90 -40.35
CA ALA A 672 -4.69 -35.81 -39.65
C ALA A 672 -3.71 -36.33 -38.58
N ARG A 673 -4.15 -37.26 -37.73
CA ARG A 673 -3.29 -37.91 -36.72
C ARG A 673 -2.11 -38.65 -37.37
N GLU A 674 -2.35 -39.39 -38.44
CA GLU A 674 -1.30 -40.10 -39.18
C GLU A 674 -0.27 -39.14 -39.77
N SER A 675 -0.70 -38.03 -40.39
CA SER A 675 0.21 -37.03 -40.95
C SER A 675 1.09 -36.38 -39.88
N TYR A 676 0.52 -36.04 -38.72
CA TYR A 676 1.30 -35.54 -37.58
C TYR A 676 2.23 -36.60 -37.01
N HIS A 677 1.79 -37.86 -36.90
CA HIS A 677 2.61 -38.96 -36.42
C HIS A 677 3.75 -39.31 -37.39
N MET A 678 3.53 -39.21 -38.69
CA MET A 678 4.55 -39.36 -39.73
C MET A 678 5.58 -38.24 -39.60
N GLY A 679 5.11 -37.01 -39.41
CA GLY A 679 5.98 -35.87 -39.16
C GLY A 679 6.78 -35.99 -37.86
N THR A 680 6.23 -36.55 -36.77
CA THR A 680 7.00 -36.69 -35.52
C THR A 680 8.04 -37.81 -35.58
N LYS A 681 7.81 -38.84 -36.42
CA LYS A 681 8.84 -39.85 -36.72
C LYS A 681 10.00 -39.27 -37.53
N LYS A 682 9.69 -38.49 -38.58
CA LYS A 682 10.69 -37.93 -39.49
C LYS A 682 11.39 -36.70 -38.91
N CYS A 683 10.66 -35.85 -38.19
CA CYS A 683 11.14 -34.62 -37.56
C CYS A 683 10.94 -34.62 -36.04
N PRO A 684 11.71 -35.42 -35.26
CA PRO A 684 11.55 -35.50 -33.81
C PRO A 684 11.85 -34.17 -33.08
N SER A 685 12.71 -33.33 -33.65
CA SER A 685 13.17 -32.06 -33.06
C SER A 685 12.11 -30.95 -33.02
N SER A 686 11.05 -31.08 -33.83
CA SER A 686 10.06 -30.02 -33.99
C SER A 686 8.99 -30.04 -32.88
N VAL A 687 9.12 -29.13 -31.91
CA VAL A 687 8.19 -29.05 -30.77
C VAL A 687 6.77 -28.70 -31.19
N ALA A 688 6.60 -27.77 -32.13
CA ALA A 688 5.27 -27.34 -32.56
C ALA A 688 4.41 -28.48 -33.15
N LEU A 689 5.03 -29.49 -33.76
CA LEU A 689 4.33 -30.65 -34.31
C LEU A 689 3.83 -31.57 -33.20
N TRP A 690 4.66 -31.83 -32.19
CA TRP A 690 4.24 -32.57 -30.98
C TRP A 690 3.08 -31.88 -30.27
N LEU A 691 3.07 -30.55 -30.23
CA LEU A 691 1.96 -29.78 -29.65
C LEU A 691 0.67 -29.90 -30.47
N LEU A 692 0.75 -29.85 -31.80
CA LEU A 692 -0.43 -30.06 -32.64
C LEU A 692 -0.99 -31.48 -32.51
N LEU A 693 -0.12 -32.49 -32.45
CA LEU A 693 -0.54 -33.88 -32.23
C LEU A 693 -1.21 -34.05 -30.87
N ALA A 694 -0.61 -33.49 -29.80
CA ALA A 694 -1.20 -33.51 -28.46
C ALA A 694 -2.55 -32.78 -28.40
N ARG A 695 -2.68 -31.62 -29.06
CA ARG A 695 -3.94 -30.87 -29.14
C ARG A 695 -5.02 -31.60 -29.93
N LEU A 696 -4.65 -32.30 -31.01
CA LEU A 696 -5.58 -33.13 -31.77
C LEU A 696 -6.05 -34.33 -30.92
N ASP A 697 -5.15 -34.95 -30.16
CA ASP A 697 -5.52 -36.02 -29.22
C ASP A 697 -6.40 -35.52 -28.07
N MET A 698 -6.20 -34.28 -27.62
CA MET A 698 -7.10 -33.63 -26.66
C MET A 698 -8.48 -33.36 -27.26
N SER A 699 -8.57 -32.88 -28.51
CA SER A 699 -9.87 -32.65 -29.17
C SER A 699 -10.63 -33.95 -29.42
N LEU A 700 -9.92 -35.07 -29.61
CA LEU A 700 -10.51 -36.41 -29.70
C LEU A 700 -10.92 -36.99 -28.33
N GLY A 701 -10.72 -36.27 -27.22
CA GLY A 701 -11.03 -36.72 -25.86
C GLY A 701 -10.07 -37.81 -25.33
N SER A 702 -9.05 -38.19 -26.09
CA SER A 702 -8.09 -39.24 -25.71
C SER A 702 -6.95 -38.69 -24.85
N ILE A 703 -7.26 -38.25 -23.62
CA ILE A 703 -6.31 -37.60 -22.69
C ILE A 703 -5.09 -38.49 -22.40
N THR A 704 -5.29 -39.81 -22.24
CA THR A 704 -4.19 -40.77 -21.96
C THR A 704 -3.20 -40.87 -23.12
N LYS A 705 -3.70 -40.90 -24.36
CA LYS A 705 -2.85 -40.88 -25.56
C LYS A 705 -2.10 -39.55 -25.67
N ALA A 706 -2.78 -38.43 -25.45
CA ALA A 706 -2.15 -37.11 -25.43
C ALA A 706 -1.03 -36.99 -24.38
N ARG A 707 -1.23 -37.52 -23.16
CA ARG A 707 -0.17 -37.63 -22.14
C ARG A 707 1.02 -38.40 -22.69
N SER A 708 0.80 -39.61 -23.21
CA SER A 708 1.87 -40.46 -23.73
C SER A 708 2.66 -39.81 -24.87
N VAL A 709 1.98 -39.05 -25.74
CA VAL A 709 2.61 -38.29 -26.83
C VAL A 709 3.49 -37.18 -26.27
N LEU A 710 3.03 -36.44 -25.25
CA LEU A 710 3.83 -35.39 -24.61
C LEU A 710 4.99 -35.96 -23.79
N GLU A 711 4.88 -37.14 -23.20
CA GLU A 711 6.02 -37.81 -22.55
C GLU A 711 7.07 -38.24 -23.56
N LYS A 712 6.65 -38.84 -24.68
CA LYS A 712 7.53 -39.18 -25.81
C LYS A 712 8.20 -37.93 -26.39
N ALA A 713 7.45 -36.84 -26.53
CA ALA A 713 7.98 -35.56 -27.00
C ALA A 713 9.06 -35.03 -26.05
N ARG A 714 8.86 -35.12 -24.73
CA ARG A 714 9.82 -34.70 -23.72
C ARG A 714 11.09 -35.55 -23.72
N GLN A 715 10.97 -36.86 -23.89
CA GLN A 715 12.13 -37.76 -24.00
C GLN A 715 12.97 -37.49 -25.25
N LYS A 716 12.35 -37.00 -26.34
CA LYS A 716 13.04 -36.68 -27.58
C LYS A 716 13.63 -35.27 -27.58
N ASN A 717 12.91 -34.31 -26.98
CA ASN A 717 13.33 -32.92 -26.83
C ASN A 717 13.44 -32.60 -25.35
N ASN A 718 14.55 -33.03 -24.76
CA ASN A 718 14.86 -32.75 -23.36
C ASN A 718 14.94 -31.23 -23.16
N GLN A 719 14.41 -30.74 -22.03
CA GLN A 719 14.53 -29.35 -21.58
C GLN A 719 13.79 -28.26 -22.40
N ASN A 720 12.74 -28.59 -23.17
CA ASN A 720 11.91 -27.55 -23.78
C ASN A 720 10.72 -27.13 -22.89
N ALA A 721 10.71 -25.86 -22.48
CA ALA A 721 9.65 -25.22 -21.71
C ALA A 721 8.26 -25.28 -22.36
N GLN A 722 8.14 -25.22 -23.68
CA GLN A 722 6.84 -25.17 -24.36
C GLN A 722 6.10 -26.53 -24.30
N LEU A 723 6.84 -27.64 -24.29
CA LEU A 723 6.27 -28.99 -24.09
C LEU A 723 5.76 -29.16 -22.67
N TRP A 724 6.54 -28.70 -21.69
CA TRP A 724 6.15 -28.68 -20.29
C TRP A 724 4.87 -27.87 -20.07
N LEU A 725 4.79 -26.69 -20.67
CA LEU A 725 3.62 -25.82 -20.59
C LEU A 725 2.36 -26.53 -21.10
N GLU A 726 2.42 -27.17 -22.26
CA GLU A 726 1.26 -27.86 -22.82
C GLU A 726 0.91 -29.14 -22.03
N ALA A 727 1.88 -29.80 -21.40
CA ALA A 727 1.61 -30.88 -20.45
C ALA A 727 0.90 -30.38 -19.18
N ILE A 728 1.28 -29.21 -18.65
CA ILE A 728 0.62 -28.57 -17.50
C ILE A 728 -0.80 -28.16 -17.88
N ARG A 729 -0.98 -27.53 -19.05
CA ARG A 729 -2.31 -27.17 -19.59
C ARG A 729 -3.20 -28.39 -19.75
N LEU A 730 -2.68 -29.49 -20.28
CA LEU A 730 -3.41 -30.74 -20.41
C LEU A 730 -3.93 -31.23 -19.04
N GLU A 731 -3.07 -31.25 -18.02
CA GLU A 731 -3.51 -31.65 -16.67
C GLU A 731 -4.50 -30.67 -16.04
N CYS A 732 -4.37 -29.37 -16.31
CA CYS A 732 -5.36 -28.37 -15.92
C CYS A 732 -6.71 -28.62 -16.61
N THR A 733 -6.72 -28.95 -17.90
CA THR A 733 -7.96 -29.29 -18.63
C THR A 733 -8.59 -30.59 -18.15
N ALA A 734 -7.77 -31.55 -17.70
CA ALA A 734 -8.23 -32.79 -17.07
C ALA A 734 -8.72 -32.59 -15.63
N GLY A 735 -8.68 -31.37 -15.08
CA GLY A 735 -9.13 -31.03 -13.73
C GLY A 735 -8.19 -31.42 -12.59
N SER A 736 -7.08 -32.10 -12.88
CA SER A 736 -6.14 -32.60 -11.87
C SER A 736 -5.08 -31.56 -11.49
N LYS A 737 -5.48 -30.54 -10.72
CA LYS A 737 -4.60 -29.41 -10.32
C LYS A 737 -3.33 -29.85 -9.57
N GLU A 738 -3.40 -30.91 -8.76
CA GLU A 738 -2.24 -31.42 -8.03
C GLU A 738 -1.19 -32.03 -8.97
N MET A 739 -1.64 -32.81 -9.95
CA MET A 739 -0.76 -33.42 -10.94
C MET A 739 -0.12 -32.35 -11.85
N ALA A 740 -0.87 -31.29 -12.15
CA ALA A 740 -0.34 -30.12 -12.84
C ALA A 740 0.74 -29.39 -12.00
N ALA A 741 0.56 -29.27 -10.68
CA ALA A 741 1.52 -28.61 -9.80
C ALA A 741 2.81 -29.44 -9.67
N ASN A 742 2.68 -30.77 -9.61
CA ASN A 742 3.82 -31.68 -9.60
C ASN A 742 4.60 -31.61 -10.91
N LYS A 743 3.91 -31.62 -12.06
CA LYS A 743 4.56 -31.44 -13.37
C LYS A 743 5.20 -30.06 -13.50
N LEU A 744 4.59 -29.02 -12.95
CA LEU A 744 5.15 -27.68 -12.90
C LEU A 744 6.43 -27.65 -12.07
N ALA A 745 6.45 -28.27 -10.89
CA ALA A 745 7.64 -28.37 -10.06
C ALA A 745 8.79 -29.11 -10.77
N GLN A 746 8.48 -30.22 -11.46
CA GLN A 746 9.44 -30.93 -12.31
C GLN A 746 9.95 -30.06 -13.46
N ALA A 747 9.06 -29.36 -14.15
CA ALA A 747 9.43 -28.45 -15.23
C ALA A 747 10.40 -27.34 -14.78
N MET A 748 10.21 -26.84 -13.55
CA MET A 748 11.10 -25.82 -12.98
C MET A 748 12.48 -26.36 -12.59
N GLN A 749 12.57 -27.63 -12.21
CA GLN A 749 13.87 -28.28 -11.94
C GLN A 749 14.66 -28.44 -13.24
N ASP A 750 13.99 -28.87 -14.30
CA ASP A 750 14.63 -29.08 -15.60
C ASP A 750 14.96 -27.76 -16.32
N CYS A 751 14.10 -26.74 -16.17
CA CYS A 751 14.20 -25.47 -16.88
C CYS A 751 13.96 -24.26 -15.94
N PRO A 752 14.93 -23.89 -15.09
CA PRO A 752 14.76 -22.81 -14.13
C PRO A 752 14.70 -21.41 -14.75
N ASN A 753 15.26 -21.22 -15.95
CA ASN A 753 15.38 -19.91 -16.61
C ASN A 753 14.31 -19.65 -17.68
N ALA A 754 13.31 -20.53 -17.81
CA ALA A 754 12.26 -20.36 -18.80
C ALA A 754 11.11 -19.51 -18.26
N GLY A 755 11.02 -18.23 -18.68
CA GLY A 755 9.99 -17.34 -18.17
C GLY A 755 8.56 -17.67 -18.63
N LEU A 756 8.40 -18.45 -19.71
CA LEU A 756 7.13 -19.08 -20.08
C LEU A 756 6.56 -19.95 -18.95
N LEU A 757 7.39 -20.78 -18.31
CA LEU A 757 6.94 -21.64 -17.21
C LEU A 757 6.64 -20.80 -15.97
N TRP A 758 7.53 -19.86 -15.63
CA TRP A 758 7.31 -18.93 -14.53
C TRP A 758 6.00 -18.14 -14.69
N SER A 759 5.64 -17.72 -15.91
CA SER A 759 4.38 -17.02 -16.15
C SER A 759 3.16 -17.86 -15.73
N GLU A 760 3.16 -19.16 -16.02
CA GLU A 760 2.10 -20.09 -15.62
C GLU A 760 2.18 -20.42 -14.11
N THR A 761 3.39 -20.48 -13.51
CA THR A 761 3.52 -20.67 -12.05
C THR A 761 2.81 -19.56 -11.25
N ILE A 762 2.86 -18.32 -11.74
CA ILE A 762 2.26 -17.15 -11.09
C ILE A 762 0.73 -17.30 -11.13
N PHE A 763 0.14 -17.74 -12.25
CA PHE A 763 -1.30 -17.92 -12.36
C PHE A 763 -1.82 -19.14 -11.63
N MET A 764 -1.05 -20.22 -11.60
CA MET A 764 -1.41 -21.45 -10.88
C MET A 764 -1.40 -21.25 -9.37
N ALA A 765 -0.55 -20.35 -8.85
CA ALA A 765 -0.52 -20.04 -7.44
C ALA A 765 -1.79 -19.33 -6.95
N ASP A 766 -2.12 -19.55 -5.68
CA ASP A 766 -3.20 -18.85 -5.01
C ASP A 766 -2.96 -17.34 -5.01
N ARG A 767 -4.05 -16.57 -5.09
CA ARG A 767 -4.02 -15.10 -5.25
C ARG A 767 -3.05 -14.38 -4.30
N PRO A 768 -2.94 -14.72 -2.99
CA PRO A 768 -1.99 -14.04 -2.09
C PRO A 768 -0.51 -14.37 -2.39
N GLN A 769 -0.23 -15.59 -2.85
CA GLN A 769 1.13 -16.07 -3.11
C GLN A 769 1.68 -15.60 -4.46
N ARG A 770 0.82 -15.10 -5.36
CA ARG A 770 1.25 -14.65 -6.70
C ARG A 770 2.32 -13.57 -6.65
N LYS A 771 2.24 -12.66 -5.67
CA LYS A 771 3.20 -11.56 -5.52
C LYS A 771 4.60 -12.03 -5.13
N THR A 772 4.71 -13.04 -4.25
CA THR A 772 6.02 -13.58 -3.89
C THR A 772 6.60 -14.38 -5.04
N LYS A 773 5.78 -15.22 -5.68
CA LYS A 773 6.20 -15.99 -6.87
C LYS A 773 6.58 -15.12 -8.06
N SER A 774 5.92 -13.97 -8.26
CA SER A 774 6.29 -13.04 -9.33
C SER A 774 7.63 -12.35 -9.05
N VAL A 775 7.95 -12.07 -7.78
CA VAL A 775 9.29 -11.57 -7.40
C VAL A 775 10.36 -12.65 -7.60
N ASP A 776 10.07 -13.90 -7.24
CA ASP A 776 11.00 -15.01 -7.48
C ASP A 776 11.22 -15.25 -8.98
N ALA A 777 10.16 -15.17 -9.79
CA ALA A 777 10.23 -15.24 -11.24
C ALA A 777 11.09 -14.13 -11.82
N LEU A 778 10.94 -12.88 -11.34
CA LEU A 778 11.78 -11.77 -11.76
C LEU A 778 13.24 -12.02 -11.39
N LYS A 779 13.56 -12.41 -10.16
CA LYS A 779 14.95 -12.70 -9.74
C LYS A 779 15.63 -13.78 -10.58
N LYS A 780 14.86 -14.73 -11.13
CA LYS A 780 15.37 -15.80 -11.98
C LYS A 780 15.43 -15.40 -13.45
N CYS A 781 14.46 -14.60 -13.91
CA CYS A 781 14.27 -14.22 -15.30
C CYS A 781 13.95 -12.72 -15.40
N GLU A 782 14.95 -11.85 -15.11
CA GLU A 782 14.73 -10.40 -14.98
C GLU A 782 14.34 -9.71 -16.31
N HIS A 783 14.69 -10.31 -17.44
CA HIS A 783 14.50 -9.73 -18.77
C HIS A 783 13.64 -10.60 -19.70
N ASP A 784 12.81 -11.52 -19.18
CA ASP A 784 11.88 -12.27 -20.04
C ASP A 784 10.54 -11.51 -20.21
N PRO A 785 10.11 -11.21 -21.45
CA PRO A 785 8.82 -10.58 -21.75
C PRO A 785 7.62 -11.32 -21.15
N HIS A 786 7.66 -12.65 -21.05
CA HIS A 786 6.54 -13.46 -20.54
C HIS A 786 6.32 -13.27 -19.05
N VAL A 787 7.40 -13.17 -18.26
CA VAL A 787 7.33 -12.94 -16.81
C VAL A 787 6.84 -11.54 -16.55
N LEU A 788 7.39 -10.55 -17.25
CA LEU A 788 6.94 -9.17 -17.16
C LEU A 788 5.46 -9.03 -17.52
N LEU A 789 5.00 -9.72 -18.58
CA LEU A 789 3.58 -9.74 -18.96
C LEU A 789 2.71 -10.36 -17.86
N ALA A 790 3.19 -11.44 -17.21
CA ALA A 790 2.48 -12.04 -16.09
C ALA A 790 2.41 -11.11 -14.88
N VAL A 791 3.48 -10.35 -14.59
CA VAL A 791 3.49 -9.31 -13.54
C VAL A 791 2.54 -8.16 -13.89
N SER A 792 2.52 -7.69 -15.15
CA SER A 792 1.55 -6.68 -15.60
C SER A 792 0.11 -7.16 -15.43
N LYS A 793 -0.18 -8.40 -15.82
CA LYS A 793 -1.49 -9.04 -15.58
C LYS A 793 -1.81 -9.16 -14.09
N LEU A 794 -0.83 -9.46 -13.24
CA LEU A 794 -1.02 -9.51 -11.79
C LEU A 794 -1.44 -8.13 -11.27
N PHE A 795 -0.72 -7.06 -11.62
CA PHE A 795 -1.09 -5.70 -11.23
C PHE A 795 -2.46 -5.27 -11.77
N TRP A 796 -2.80 -5.74 -12.97
CA TRP A 796 -4.13 -5.54 -13.52
C TRP A 796 -5.22 -6.22 -12.67
N THR A 797 -5.01 -7.47 -12.24
CA THR A 797 -5.95 -8.17 -11.33
C THR A 797 -6.04 -7.54 -9.93
N GLU A 798 -4.98 -6.85 -9.49
CA GLU A 798 -4.96 -6.06 -8.25
C GLU A 798 -5.56 -4.65 -8.43
N ARG A 799 -5.96 -4.27 -9.65
CA ARG A 799 -6.51 -2.94 -10.02
C ARG A 799 -5.55 -1.77 -9.78
N LYS A 800 -4.23 -2.01 -9.79
CA LYS A 800 -3.21 -0.95 -9.68
C LYS A 800 -2.84 -0.44 -11.08
N THR A 801 -3.69 0.42 -11.65
CA THR A 801 -3.60 0.86 -13.05
C THR A 801 -2.29 1.57 -13.40
N ALA A 802 -1.82 2.51 -12.57
CA ALA A 802 -0.57 3.25 -12.82
C ALA A 802 0.66 2.33 -12.90
N LYS A 803 0.81 1.43 -11.92
CA LYS A 803 1.89 0.43 -11.93
C LYS A 803 1.73 -0.53 -13.10
N CYS A 804 0.51 -0.98 -13.37
CA CYS A 804 0.22 -1.87 -14.50
C CYS A 804 0.71 -1.28 -15.83
N ARG A 805 0.48 0.03 -16.07
CA ARG A 805 0.95 0.74 -17.26
C ARG A 805 2.48 0.82 -17.35
N GLU A 806 3.15 1.13 -16.24
CA GLU A 806 4.62 1.15 -16.17
C GLU A 806 5.21 -0.22 -16.55
N TRP A 807 4.64 -1.30 -15.99
CA TRP A 807 5.10 -2.66 -16.29
C TRP A 807 4.76 -3.09 -17.72
N PHE A 808 3.62 -2.68 -18.30
CA PHE A 808 3.34 -2.91 -19.72
C PHE A 808 4.32 -2.15 -20.64
N ASN A 809 4.62 -0.88 -20.36
CA ASN A 809 5.64 -0.15 -21.11
C ASN A 809 7.01 -0.83 -20.98
N ARG A 810 7.35 -1.36 -19.79
CA ARG A 810 8.56 -2.17 -19.59
C ARG A 810 8.54 -3.46 -20.42
N THR A 811 7.43 -4.18 -20.47
CA THR A 811 7.31 -5.43 -21.27
C THR A 811 7.60 -5.17 -22.74
N VAL A 812 6.97 -4.12 -23.28
CA VAL A 812 7.04 -3.74 -24.68
C VAL A 812 8.43 -3.21 -25.06
N LYS A 813 9.11 -2.54 -24.12
CA LYS A 813 10.47 -2.03 -24.35
C LYS A 813 11.52 -3.14 -24.42
N ILE A 814 11.35 -4.22 -23.64
CA ILE A 814 12.30 -5.35 -23.67
C ILE A 814 12.15 -6.14 -24.96
N ASP A 815 10.91 -6.46 -25.34
CA ASP A 815 10.66 -7.17 -26.60
C ASP A 815 9.46 -6.57 -27.34
N PRO A 816 9.73 -5.67 -28.31
CA PRO A 816 8.70 -5.11 -29.18
C PRO A 816 8.07 -6.15 -30.13
N ASP A 817 8.73 -7.28 -30.39
CA ASP A 817 8.25 -8.32 -31.32
C ASP A 817 7.23 -9.28 -30.66
N PHE A 818 7.10 -9.21 -29.34
CA PHE A 818 6.18 -10.05 -28.58
C PHE A 818 4.73 -9.56 -28.66
N GLY A 819 3.95 -10.14 -29.59
CA GLY A 819 2.59 -9.69 -29.91
C GLY A 819 1.56 -9.90 -28.80
N ASP A 820 1.75 -10.89 -27.92
CA ASP A 820 0.81 -11.13 -26.82
C ASP A 820 0.85 -9.95 -25.82
N ALA A 821 2.02 -9.36 -25.59
CA ALA A 821 2.13 -8.16 -24.75
C ALA A 821 1.35 -6.98 -25.32
N TRP A 822 1.47 -6.70 -26.62
CA TRP A 822 0.69 -5.66 -27.29
C TRP A 822 -0.82 -5.91 -27.22
N GLY A 823 -1.26 -7.16 -27.41
CA GLY A 823 -2.68 -7.52 -27.32
C GLY A 823 -3.26 -7.27 -25.93
N TYR A 824 -2.54 -7.66 -24.87
CA TYR A 824 -2.97 -7.38 -23.49
C TYR A 824 -2.85 -5.90 -23.12
N PHE A 825 -1.82 -5.21 -23.62
CA PHE A 825 -1.62 -3.79 -23.36
C PHE A 825 -2.73 -2.95 -23.99
N PHE A 826 -3.08 -3.22 -25.25
CA PHE A 826 -4.20 -2.56 -25.91
C PHE A 826 -5.53 -2.86 -25.21
N LYS A 827 -5.76 -4.11 -24.79
CA LYS A 827 -6.97 -4.46 -24.00
C LYS A 827 -7.02 -3.72 -22.66
N PHE A 828 -5.87 -3.50 -22.02
CA PHE A 828 -5.76 -2.74 -20.78
C PHE A 828 -6.12 -1.26 -21.02
N GLU A 829 -5.55 -0.63 -22.05
CA GLU A 829 -5.83 0.78 -22.36
C GLU A 829 -7.26 1.02 -22.87
N LEU A 830 -7.89 0.04 -23.52
CA LEU A 830 -9.33 0.12 -23.86
C LEU A 830 -10.24 0.20 -22.63
N LEU A 831 -9.81 -0.39 -21.50
CA LEU A 831 -10.62 -0.45 -20.28
C LEU A 831 -10.30 0.65 -19.28
N HIS A 832 -9.06 1.15 -19.26
CA HIS A 832 -8.56 2.08 -18.23
C HIS A 832 -7.91 3.36 -18.78
N GLY A 833 -7.61 3.43 -20.08
CA GLY A 833 -6.82 4.49 -20.70
C GLY A 833 -7.63 5.55 -21.45
N SER A 834 -6.97 6.67 -21.75
CA SER A 834 -7.50 7.71 -22.63
C SER A 834 -7.40 7.31 -24.11
N LEU A 835 -8.14 8.00 -24.98
CA LEU A 835 -8.14 7.73 -26.42
C LEU A 835 -6.76 7.97 -27.06
N ASP A 836 -6.00 8.95 -26.55
CA ASP A 836 -4.64 9.23 -27.01
C ASP A 836 -3.66 8.11 -26.66
N GLU A 837 -3.73 7.59 -25.42
CA GLU A 837 -2.90 6.47 -24.98
C GLU A 837 -3.19 5.21 -25.83
N GLN A 838 -4.46 4.96 -26.18
CA GLN A 838 -4.84 3.86 -27.05
C GLN A 838 -4.24 4.00 -28.45
N MET A 839 -4.28 5.21 -29.01
CA MET A 839 -3.71 5.51 -30.33
C MET A 839 -2.19 5.38 -30.31
N ASP A 840 -1.53 5.76 -29.22
CA ASP A 840 -0.09 5.60 -29.07
C ASP A 840 0.34 4.13 -29.01
N VAL A 841 -0.37 3.30 -28.23
CA VAL A 841 -0.11 1.85 -28.20
C VAL A 841 -0.29 1.24 -29.58
N LYS A 842 -1.35 1.64 -30.31
CA LYS A 842 -1.60 1.18 -31.68
C LYS A 842 -0.48 1.60 -32.64
N LYS A 843 -0.03 2.87 -32.58
CA LYS A 843 1.06 3.39 -33.41
C LYS A 843 2.36 2.63 -33.15
N ARG A 844 2.72 2.41 -31.89
CA ARG A 844 3.95 1.66 -31.55
C ARG A 844 3.86 0.19 -31.94
N CYS A 845 2.69 -0.43 -31.82
CA CYS A 845 2.46 -1.80 -32.29
C CYS A 845 2.65 -1.90 -33.82
N LEU A 846 2.14 -0.93 -34.59
CA LEU A 846 2.33 -0.86 -36.05
C LEU A 846 3.79 -0.64 -36.44
N GLN A 847 4.55 0.12 -35.65
CA GLN A 847 5.98 0.30 -35.88
C GLN A 847 6.78 -0.99 -35.63
N ALA A 848 6.40 -1.75 -34.59
CA ALA A 848 7.10 -2.96 -34.18
C ALA A 848 6.78 -4.20 -35.05
N GLU A 849 5.58 -4.30 -35.64
CA GLU A 849 5.11 -5.46 -36.41
C GLU A 849 5.37 -6.83 -35.73
N PRO A 850 4.78 -7.07 -34.54
CA PRO A 850 5.11 -8.24 -33.75
C PRO A 850 4.67 -9.57 -34.40
N ARG A 851 5.60 -10.52 -34.50
CA ARG A 851 5.42 -11.85 -35.14
C ARG A 851 5.34 -13.00 -34.15
N HIS A 852 5.97 -12.86 -32.98
CA HIS A 852 6.05 -13.93 -31.99
C HIS A 852 4.93 -13.78 -30.95
N ALA A 853 3.80 -14.46 -31.17
CA ALA A 853 2.70 -14.46 -30.20
C ALA A 853 1.80 -15.68 -30.37
N ASN A 854 1.48 -16.39 -29.29
CA ASN A 854 0.61 -17.57 -29.38
C ASN A 854 -0.82 -17.20 -29.79
N ILE A 855 -1.28 -15.98 -29.52
CA ILE A 855 -2.62 -15.50 -29.91
C ILE A 855 -2.60 -14.98 -31.35
N VAL A 856 -1.60 -14.19 -31.74
CA VAL A 856 -1.46 -13.72 -33.14
C VAL A 856 -1.21 -14.91 -34.07
N ILE A 857 -0.33 -15.85 -33.69
CA ILE A 857 -0.09 -17.09 -34.44
C ILE A 857 -1.35 -17.97 -34.47
N LYS A 858 -2.22 -17.96 -33.45
CA LYS A 858 -3.53 -18.62 -33.52
C LYS A 858 -4.46 -17.94 -34.53
N LYS A 859 -4.46 -16.61 -34.59
CA LYS A 859 -5.24 -15.84 -35.57
C LYS A 859 -4.70 -16.00 -36.99
N GLU A 860 -3.39 -15.85 -37.22
CA GLU A 860 -2.75 -16.07 -38.53
C GLU A 860 -2.85 -17.51 -39.06
N LYS A 861 -3.08 -18.49 -38.18
CA LYS A 861 -3.30 -19.90 -38.55
C LYS A 861 -4.76 -20.23 -38.82
N ASN A 862 -5.69 -19.41 -38.34
CA ASN A 862 -7.11 -19.47 -38.72
C ASN A 862 -7.26 -18.64 -39.98
N THR A 863 -7.00 -19.25 -41.13
CA THR A 863 -6.93 -18.59 -42.45
C THR A 863 -8.29 -18.13 -43.00
N SER A 864 -9.33 -18.06 -42.17
CA SER A 864 -10.70 -17.66 -42.55
C SER A 864 -10.99 -16.17 -42.46
N ASP A 865 -10.04 -15.35 -41.98
CA ASP A 865 -10.37 -13.99 -41.51
C ASP A 865 -9.64 -12.87 -42.29
N ASP A 866 -9.40 -13.04 -43.59
CA ASP A 866 -9.00 -11.93 -44.48
C ASP A 866 -10.21 -11.13 -45.02
N GLU A 867 -11.45 -11.64 -44.85
CA GLU A 867 -12.68 -10.85 -45.10
C GLU A 867 -13.04 -9.88 -43.95
N ALA A 868 -12.26 -9.88 -42.86
CA ALA A 868 -12.51 -9.03 -41.69
C ALA A 868 -11.45 -7.94 -41.45
N GLN A 869 -10.71 -7.53 -42.49
CA GLN A 869 -9.91 -6.30 -42.45
C GLN A 869 -10.69 -5.09 -42.99
N LEU A 870 -11.92 -4.91 -42.49
CA LEU A 870 -12.56 -3.60 -42.31
C LEU A 870 -13.78 -3.70 -41.38
N ALA A 871 -13.69 -4.49 -40.30
CA ALA A 871 -14.67 -4.43 -39.21
C ALA A 871 -14.04 -5.00 -37.93
N VAL A 872 -14.15 -4.23 -36.85
CA VAL A 872 -13.97 -4.69 -35.47
C VAL A 872 -14.74 -6.01 -35.28
N PRO A 873 -14.15 -7.10 -34.74
CA PRO A 873 -14.92 -8.30 -34.44
C PRO A 873 -15.75 -8.07 -33.17
N ALA A 874 -16.92 -7.48 -33.39
CA ALA A 874 -18.11 -7.71 -32.60
C ALA A 874 -18.67 -9.08 -33.01
N ALA A 875 -18.60 -10.08 -32.13
CA ALA A 875 -19.58 -11.15 -31.99
C ALA A 875 -19.10 -12.21 -30.98
N ALA A 876 -19.32 -11.93 -29.70
CA ALA A 876 -19.88 -12.92 -28.79
C ALA A 876 -20.88 -12.15 -27.91
N GLU A 877 -22.15 -12.32 -28.26
CA GLU A 877 -23.38 -11.87 -27.57
C GLU A 877 -23.69 -10.37 -27.57
N ALA A 878 -24.27 -9.89 -28.68
CA ALA A 878 -25.19 -8.75 -28.67
C ALA A 878 -26.64 -9.28 -28.59
N PRO A 879 -27.47 -8.88 -27.60
CA PRO A 879 -28.89 -9.20 -27.60
C PRO A 879 -29.64 -8.40 -28.68
N LYS A 880 -30.65 -9.06 -29.26
CA LYS A 880 -31.45 -8.70 -30.43
C LYS A 880 -32.25 -7.40 -30.27
N ALA A 881 -32.28 -6.60 -31.35
CA ALA A 881 -33.24 -5.57 -31.77
C ALA A 881 -34.08 -4.83 -30.69
N ALA A 882 -33.71 -3.59 -30.38
CA ALA A 882 -34.56 -2.62 -29.68
C ALA A 882 -35.45 -1.86 -30.67
N LEU A 883 -36.73 -1.65 -30.32
CA LEU A 883 -37.67 -0.83 -31.10
C LEU A 883 -37.29 0.65 -31.08
N SER A 884 -37.80 1.41 -32.05
CA SER A 884 -37.58 2.86 -32.10
C SER A 884 -38.23 3.56 -30.89
N PRO A 885 -37.62 4.64 -30.34
CA PRO A 885 -38.16 5.36 -29.17
C PRO A 885 -39.59 5.89 -29.37
N MET A 886 -39.98 6.15 -30.62
CA MET A 886 -41.28 6.69 -30.98
C MET A 886 -42.40 5.62 -30.88
N GLU A 887 -42.11 4.38 -31.29
CA GLU A 887 -43.02 3.25 -31.17
C GLU A 887 -43.20 2.82 -29.71
N GLU A 888 -42.13 2.84 -28.91
CA GLU A 888 -42.21 2.60 -27.46
C GLU A 888 -43.12 3.61 -26.76
N GLN A 889 -43.04 4.89 -27.15
CA GLN A 889 -43.82 5.96 -26.53
C GLN A 889 -45.31 5.89 -26.89
N LEU A 890 -45.64 5.48 -28.11
CA LEU A 890 -47.02 5.19 -28.54
C LEU A 890 -47.60 3.99 -27.78
N LEU A 891 -46.79 2.95 -27.58
CA LEU A 891 -47.17 1.76 -26.80
C LEU A 891 -47.38 2.09 -25.32
N GLU A 892 -46.51 2.91 -24.71
CA GLU A 892 -46.67 3.42 -23.34
C GLU A 892 -47.99 4.20 -23.19
N GLN A 893 -48.33 5.07 -24.14
CA GLN A 893 -49.58 5.85 -24.12
C GLN A 893 -50.82 4.97 -24.23
N ARG A 894 -50.81 3.97 -25.12
CA ARG A 894 -51.93 3.03 -25.30
C ARG A 894 -52.15 2.16 -24.05
N LEU A 895 -51.07 1.72 -23.40
CA LEU A 895 -51.13 0.96 -22.14
C LEU A 895 -51.68 1.80 -20.99
N ILE A 896 -51.32 3.09 -20.91
CA ILE A 896 -51.89 4.00 -19.90
C ILE A 896 -53.39 4.18 -20.13
N GLN A 897 -53.84 4.32 -21.38
CA GLN A 897 -55.27 4.46 -21.70
C GLN A 897 -56.08 3.23 -21.27
N LEU A 898 -55.59 2.03 -21.55
CA LEU A 898 -56.22 0.78 -21.08
C LEU A 898 -56.23 0.67 -19.54
N MET A 899 -55.24 1.24 -18.85
CA MET A 899 -55.17 1.20 -17.37
C MET A 899 -56.16 2.16 -16.72
N VAL A 900 -56.57 3.22 -17.42
CA VAL A 900 -57.62 4.14 -16.99
C VAL A 900 -59.01 3.52 -17.19
N GLU A 901 -59.21 2.77 -18.27
CA GLU A 901 -60.48 2.06 -18.53
C GLU A 901 -60.75 0.91 -17.54
N PHE A 902 -59.69 0.27 -17.01
CA PHE A 902 -59.80 -0.83 -16.05
C PHE A 902 -59.15 -0.48 -14.69
N PRO A 903 -59.85 0.25 -13.80
CA PRO A 903 -59.31 0.73 -12.51
C PRO A 903 -59.02 -0.38 -11.48
N LYS A 904 -59.52 -1.59 -11.70
CA LYS A 904 -59.21 -2.79 -10.89
C LYS A 904 -57.88 -3.46 -11.29
N GLY A 905 -57.20 -2.95 -12.33
CA GLY A 905 -55.90 -3.41 -12.81
C GLY A 905 -55.99 -4.33 -14.03
N ILE A 906 -54.93 -4.34 -14.83
CA ILE A 906 -54.85 -5.09 -16.08
C ILE A 906 -54.15 -6.43 -15.85
N THR A 907 -54.67 -7.50 -16.48
CA THR A 907 -53.99 -8.80 -16.58
C THR A 907 -53.45 -9.05 -17.99
N GLN A 908 -52.44 -9.91 -18.10
CA GLN A 908 -51.76 -10.24 -19.37
C GLN A 908 -52.73 -10.70 -20.48
N VAL A 909 -53.81 -11.39 -20.10
CA VAL A 909 -54.83 -11.90 -21.04
C VAL A 909 -55.63 -10.75 -21.69
N ILE A 910 -55.90 -9.68 -20.93
CA ILE A 910 -56.65 -8.51 -21.41
C ILE A 910 -55.79 -7.70 -22.40
N VAL A 911 -54.49 -7.58 -22.12
CA VAL A 911 -53.55 -6.90 -23.04
C VAL A 911 -53.45 -7.64 -24.37
N GLN A 912 -53.33 -8.97 -24.33
CA GLN A 912 -53.15 -9.81 -25.52
C GLN A 912 -54.42 -9.91 -26.38
N ALA A 913 -55.60 -9.77 -25.79
CA ALA A 913 -56.87 -9.67 -26.52
C ALA A 913 -57.04 -8.31 -27.24
N SER A 914 -56.44 -7.24 -26.71
CA SER A 914 -56.58 -5.88 -27.25
C SER A 914 -55.56 -5.53 -28.36
N ILE A 915 -54.38 -6.17 -28.38
CA ILE A 915 -53.31 -5.95 -29.37
C ILE A 915 -52.70 -7.31 -29.78
N PRO A 916 -53.17 -7.94 -30.86
CA PRO A 916 -52.75 -9.29 -31.25
C PRO A 916 -51.32 -9.41 -31.83
N GLU A 917 -50.70 -8.32 -32.30
CA GLU A 917 -49.47 -8.37 -33.12
C GLU A 917 -48.14 -8.16 -32.37
N LEU A 918 -48.11 -8.09 -31.03
CA LEU A 918 -46.88 -7.78 -30.28
C LEU A 918 -46.22 -8.99 -29.58
N ASN A 919 -44.88 -9.06 -29.70
CA ASN A 919 -44.02 -10.04 -29.02
C ASN A 919 -44.01 -9.83 -27.49
N LEU A 920 -44.17 -10.92 -26.74
CA LEU A 920 -44.30 -10.94 -25.27
C LEU A 920 -43.13 -10.27 -24.53
N ASN A 921 -41.90 -10.37 -25.07
CA ASN A 921 -40.70 -9.82 -24.45
C ASN A 921 -40.63 -8.28 -24.50
N ASN A 922 -41.12 -7.68 -25.60
CA ASN A 922 -41.11 -6.23 -25.75
C ASN A 922 -42.15 -5.57 -24.82
N LEU A 923 -43.29 -6.25 -24.61
CA LEU A 923 -44.29 -5.84 -23.62
C LEU A 923 -43.71 -5.89 -22.20
N THR A 924 -43.02 -6.98 -21.83
CA THR A 924 -42.41 -7.09 -20.51
C THR A 924 -41.34 -6.04 -20.28
N ASP A 925 -40.57 -5.68 -21.30
CA ASP A 925 -39.53 -4.66 -21.18
C ASP A 925 -40.12 -3.26 -21.01
N VAL A 926 -41.15 -2.90 -21.77
CA VAL A 926 -41.85 -1.61 -21.61
C VAL A 926 -42.58 -1.54 -20.27
N LEU A 927 -43.23 -2.62 -19.82
CA LEU A 927 -43.86 -2.69 -18.50
C LEU A 927 -42.82 -2.61 -17.37
N ASN A 928 -41.68 -3.30 -17.49
CA ASN A 928 -40.57 -3.19 -16.54
C ASN A 928 -39.96 -1.77 -16.54
N LYS A 929 -39.93 -1.09 -17.70
CA LYS A 929 -39.49 0.30 -17.83
C LYS A 929 -40.50 1.28 -17.21
N MET A 930 -41.80 1.02 -17.33
CA MET A 930 -42.88 1.77 -16.67
C MET A 930 -42.87 1.56 -15.14
N ILE A 931 -42.57 0.35 -14.67
CA ILE A 931 -42.33 0.04 -13.26
C ILE A 931 -41.07 0.78 -12.77
N ARG A 932 -39.98 0.83 -13.55
CA ARG A 932 -38.79 1.63 -13.24
C ARG A 932 -39.08 3.13 -13.21
N LYS A 933 -39.92 3.63 -14.13
CA LYS A 933 -40.45 5.00 -14.15
C LYS A 933 -41.49 5.25 -13.02
N LYS A 934 -41.89 4.21 -12.28
CA LYS A 934 -42.84 4.20 -11.15
C LYS A 934 -44.25 4.71 -11.48
N THR A 935 -44.67 4.58 -12.74
CA THR A 935 -46.03 4.93 -13.16
C THR A 935 -47.06 3.84 -12.85
N VAL A 936 -46.60 2.58 -12.71
CA VAL A 936 -47.43 1.38 -12.54
C VAL A 936 -46.82 0.47 -11.47
N ASN A 937 -47.65 -0.09 -10.59
CA ASN A 937 -47.27 -1.11 -9.60
C ASN A 937 -47.71 -2.50 -10.06
N LEU A 938 -46.85 -3.50 -9.82
CA LEU A 938 -47.13 -4.92 -10.07
C LEU A 938 -47.62 -5.58 -8.78
N PHE A 939 -48.83 -6.15 -8.83
CA PHE A 939 -49.40 -7.00 -7.79
C PHE A 939 -49.49 -8.43 -8.32
N VAL A 940 -49.24 -9.42 -7.47
CA VAL A 940 -49.46 -10.83 -7.80
C VAL A 940 -50.58 -11.33 -6.91
N VAL A 941 -51.73 -11.60 -7.50
CA VAL A 941 -52.89 -12.22 -6.83
C VAL A 941 -53.19 -13.51 -7.59
N ASP A 942 -53.26 -14.63 -6.87
CA ASP A 942 -53.48 -15.98 -7.41
C ASP A 942 -52.52 -16.39 -8.57
N GLY A 943 -51.24 -16.04 -8.42
CA GLY A 943 -50.18 -16.49 -9.35
C GLY A 943 -50.18 -15.82 -10.72
N LYS A 944 -51.00 -14.79 -10.95
CA LYS A 944 -50.99 -13.99 -12.19
C LYS A 944 -50.57 -12.53 -11.93
N PRO A 945 -49.69 -11.95 -12.77
CA PRO A 945 -49.27 -10.56 -12.61
C PRO A 945 -50.41 -9.59 -13.00
N LEU A 946 -50.67 -8.63 -12.12
CA LEU A 946 -51.72 -7.62 -12.25
C LEU A 946 -51.09 -6.23 -12.10
N TRP A 947 -51.32 -5.36 -13.09
CA TRP A 947 -50.69 -4.03 -13.16
C TRP A 947 -51.71 -2.92 -12.86
N LYS A 948 -51.41 -2.02 -11.91
CA LYS A 948 -52.27 -0.89 -11.51
C LYS A 948 -51.51 0.45 -11.53
N LEU A 949 -52.16 1.52 -11.99
CA LEU A 949 -51.61 2.88 -11.99
C LEU A 949 -51.53 3.47 -10.57
N ASN A 950 -50.52 4.29 -10.28
CA ASN A 950 -50.27 4.89 -8.97
C ASN A 950 -50.96 6.27 -8.85
N GLU A 951 -51.87 6.47 -7.88
CA GLU A 951 -52.68 7.70 -7.75
C GLU A 951 -51.99 8.84 -6.96
N ASP A 952 -50.93 8.56 -6.19
CA ASP A 952 -50.29 9.57 -5.32
C ASP A 952 -49.06 10.23 -5.97
N ARG A 953 -49.30 11.28 -6.76
CA ARG A 953 -48.26 12.16 -7.33
C ARG A 953 -48.00 13.41 -6.46
N VAL A 954 -47.78 13.26 -5.15
CA VAL A 954 -47.32 14.40 -4.33
C VAL A 954 -46.22 13.97 -3.35
N THR A 955 -45.00 14.45 -3.63
CA THR A 955 -43.77 14.45 -2.80
C THR A 955 -42.94 13.15 -2.69
N LEU A 956 -42.16 12.86 -3.74
CA LEU A 956 -40.90 12.13 -3.61
C LEU A 956 -39.78 12.92 -4.32
N ASN A 957 -38.84 13.43 -3.53
CA ASN A 957 -37.71 14.25 -3.98
C ASN A 957 -36.68 13.43 -4.76
N LYS A 958 -36.17 14.00 -5.87
CA LYS A 958 -35.07 13.43 -6.67
C LYS A 958 -33.79 13.40 -5.83
N GLY A 959 -33.23 12.21 -5.60
CA GLY A 959 -31.87 12.03 -5.05
C GLY A 959 -31.73 11.23 -3.75
N ALA A 960 -32.68 10.35 -3.41
CA ALA A 960 -32.54 9.42 -2.28
C ALA A 960 -32.61 7.97 -2.75
N ASP A 961 -31.67 7.13 -2.28
CA ASP A 961 -31.59 5.70 -2.58
C ASP A 961 -32.90 4.97 -2.17
N ALA A 962 -33.20 3.84 -2.81
CA ALA A 962 -34.42 3.06 -2.52
C ALA A 962 -34.52 2.67 -1.03
N GLU A 963 -33.38 2.45 -0.37
CA GLU A 963 -33.28 2.09 1.04
C GLU A 963 -33.49 3.30 1.99
N GLU A 964 -33.06 4.51 1.60
CA GLU A 964 -33.32 5.76 2.34
C GLU A 964 -34.83 6.03 2.42
N ASN A 965 -35.57 5.73 1.34
CA ASN A 965 -37.02 5.92 1.27
C ASN A 965 -37.80 4.90 2.13
N ILE A 966 -37.32 3.68 2.26
CA ILE A 966 -37.93 2.65 3.15
C ILE A 966 -37.77 3.06 4.61
N ILE A 967 -36.59 3.56 4.98
CA ILE A 967 -36.33 4.08 6.34
C ILE A 967 -37.23 5.28 6.64
N LEU A 968 -37.40 6.21 5.68
CA LEU A 968 -38.31 7.34 5.79
C LEU A 968 -39.78 6.94 5.93
N ASP A 969 -40.24 5.90 5.22
CA ASP A 969 -41.61 5.40 5.32
C ASP A 969 -41.87 4.74 6.69
N LEU A 970 -40.90 3.99 7.22
CA LEU A 970 -40.96 3.44 8.57
C LEU A 970 -41.00 4.52 9.66
N ILE A 971 -40.23 5.60 9.48
CA ILE A 971 -40.25 6.74 10.40
C ILE A 971 -41.55 7.54 10.28
N LYS A 972 -42.11 7.68 9.07
CA LYS A 972 -43.45 8.29 8.85
C LYS A 972 -44.55 7.50 9.57
N LYS A 973 -44.53 6.16 9.49
CA LYS A 973 -45.49 5.29 10.17
C LYS A 973 -45.41 5.38 11.70
N ALA A 974 -44.24 5.69 12.26
CA ALA A 974 -44.05 5.80 13.70
C ALA A 974 -44.55 7.13 14.32
N GLY A 975 -44.74 8.17 13.51
CA GLY A 975 -45.33 9.46 13.94
C GLY A 975 -44.65 10.07 15.18
N ASN A 976 -45.45 10.52 16.14
CA ASN A 976 -45.00 11.27 17.33
C ASN A 976 -44.30 10.42 18.40
N LYS A 977 -44.38 9.08 18.32
CA LYS A 977 -43.71 8.17 19.25
C LYS A 977 -42.25 7.93 18.88
N GLY A 978 -41.90 8.22 17.62
CA GLY A 978 -40.58 8.02 17.03
C GLY A 978 -40.17 6.53 16.99
N ILE A 979 -39.18 6.19 16.17
CA ILE A 979 -38.71 4.80 16.00
C ILE A 979 -37.25 4.63 16.45
N TRP A 980 -36.96 3.55 17.16
CA TRP A 980 -35.63 3.28 17.72
C TRP A 980 -34.69 2.67 16.68
N HIS A 981 -33.39 3.00 16.76
CA HIS A 981 -32.37 2.55 15.81
C HIS A 981 -32.34 1.03 15.57
N ARG A 982 -32.52 0.23 16.63
CA ARG A 982 -32.54 -1.24 16.53
C ARG A 982 -33.80 -1.74 15.82
N ASP A 983 -34.93 -1.07 15.99
CA ASP A 983 -36.21 -1.47 15.38
C ASP A 983 -36.20 -1.16 13.88
N ILE A 984 -35.58 -0.04 13.48
CA ILE A 984 -35.30 0.24 12.06
C ILE A 984 -34.42 -0.88 11.48
N ARG A 985 -33.39 -1.31 12.21
CA ARG A 985 -32.50 -2.40 11.77
C ARG A 985 -33.23 -3.74 11.64
N GLN A 986 -34.08 -4.10 12.61
CA GLN A 986 -34.85 -5.34 12.58
C GLN A 986 -35.86 -5.37 11.43
N ASN A 987 -36.50 -4.24 11.14
CA ASN A 987 -37.50 -4.15 10.08
C ASN A 987 -36.89 -4.02 8.67
N THR A 988 -35.65 -3.52 8.55
CA THR A 988 -34.97 -3.33 7.25
C THR A 988 -33.91 -4.39 6.94
N ASN A 989 -33.47 -5.19 7.92
CA ASN A 989 -32.37 -6.16 7.79
C ASN A 989 -31.04 -5.59 7.23
N LEU A 990 -30.80 -4.27 7.34
CA LEU A 990 -29.59 -3.62 6.84
C LEU A 990 -28.40 -3.74 7.81
N GLN A 991 -27.17 -3.74 7.26
CA GLN A 991 -25.94 -3.71 8.09
C GLN A 991 -25.80 -2.37 8.84
N GLN A 992 -25.30 -2.42 10.07
CA GLN A 992 -25.26 -1.28 10.99
C GLN A 992 -24.46 -0.08 10.46
N THR A 993 -23.41 -0.33 9.69
CA THR A 993 -22.59 0.72 9.04
C THR A 993 -23.34 1.43 7.91
N GLN A 994 -24.13 0.71 7.12
CA GLN A 994 -24.94 1.28 6.04
C GLN A 994 -26.13 2.07 6.61
N LEU A 995 -26.84 1.51 7.60
CA LEU A 995 -27.94 2.19 8.29
C LEU A 995 -27.49 3.51 8.93
N ASN A 996 -26.32 3.54 9.57
CA ASN A 996 -25.76 4.77 10.16
C ASN A 996 -25.40 5.82 9.10
N LYS A 997 -24.96 5.38 7.92
CA LYS A 997 -24.66 6.29 6.80
C LYS A 997 -25.94 6.91 6.24
N TYR A 998 -26.99 6.10 6.06
CA TYR A 998 -28.30 6.58 5.57
C TYR A 998 -29.00 7.50 6.58
N LEU A 999 -29.00 7.16 7.87
CA LEU A 999 -29.57 8.03 8.89
C LEU A 999 -28.82 9.37 8.99
N LYS A 1000 -27.48 9.38 8.93
CA LYS A 1000 -26.69 10.63 8.90
C LYS A 1000 -26.95 11.46 7.65
N ASN A 1001 -27.11 10.83 6.48
CA ASN A 1001 -27.48 11.53 5.25
C ASN A 1001 -28.87 12.16 5.34
N LEU A 1002 -29.83 11.45 5.95
CA LEU A 1002 -31.20 11.93 6.13
C LEU A 1002 -31.32 13.03 7.19
N GLU A 1003 -30.49 12.98 8.24
CA GLU A 1003 -30.31 14.08 9.20
C GLU A 1003 -29.64 15.29 8.53
N GLY A 1004 -28.60 15.08 7.72
CA GLY A 1004 -27.94 16.14 6.95
C GLY A 1004 -28.87 16.84 5.95
N LYS A 1005 -29.84 16.10 5.39
CA LYS A 1005 -30.91 16.63 4.53
C LYS A 1005 -32.06 17.29 5.31
N LYS A 1006 -32.00 17.33 6.66
CA LYS A 1006 -33.04 17.85 7.58
C LYS A 1006 -34.43 17.22 7.40
N LEU A 1007 -34.50 15.94 7.01
CA LEU A 1007 -35.79 15.24 6.89
C LEU A 1007 -36.17 14.51 8.18
N ILE A 1008 -35.17 14.12 8.96
CA ILE A 1008 -35.30 13.37 10.21
C ILE A 1008 -34.49 14.09 11.29
N LYS A 1009 -34.96 14.03 12.54
CA LYS A 1009 -34.25 14.48 13.74
C LYS A 1009 -34.11 13.33 14.73
N SER A 1010 -32.98 13.27 15.43
CA SER A 1010 -32.81 12.37 16.57
C SER A 1010 -33.24 13.06 17.86
N VAL A 1011 -34.14 12.43 18.61
CA VAL A 1011 -34.57 12.89 19.94
C VAL A 1011 -34.25 11.79 20.96
N SER A 1012 -33.76 12.18 22.13
CA SER A 1012 -33.57 11.28 23.27
C SER A 1012 -34.92 10.99 23.92
N SER A 1013 -35.28 9.71 24.08
CA SER A 1013 -36.53 9.32 24.73
C SER A 1013 -36.55 9.77 26.20
N VAL A 1014 -37.65 10.41 26.64
CA VAL A 1014 -37.83 10.95 27.99
C VAL A 1014 -37.94 9.84 29.05
N SER A 1015 -38.45 8.65 28.70
CA SER A 1015 -38.59 7.53 29.65
C SER A 1015 -37.29 6.74 29.85
N GLN A 1016 -36.35 6.79 28.90
CA GLN A 1016 -35.03 6.14 28.99
C GLN A 1016 -33.96 6.95 28.23
N GLY A 1017 -33.29 7.87 28.92
CA GLY A 1017 -32.40 8.87 28.33
C GLY A 1017 -31.20 8.36 27.51
N LYS A 1018 -30.93 7.04 27.48
CA LYS A 1018 -29.88 6.44 26.63
C LYS A 1018 -30.35 5.97 25.25
N ARG A 1019 -31.66 5.98 24.95
CA ARG A 1019 -32.19 5.52 23.64
C ARG A 1019 -32.38 6.69 22.67
N LYS A 1020 -31.69 6.63 21.53
CA LYS A 1020 -31.86 7.57 20.40
C LYS A 1020 -33.02 7.13 19.52
N VAL A 1021 -34.05 7.97 19.43
CA VAL A 1021 -35.25 7.73 18.64
C VAL A 1021 -35.26 8.71 17.47
N TYR A 1022 -35.64 8.25 16.29
CA TYR A 1022 -35.69 9.05 15.08
C TYR A 1022 -37.14 9.40 14.73
N MET A 1023 -37.39 10.67 14.42
CA MET A 1023 -38.69 11.18 14.00
C MET A 1023 -38.54 12.17 12.86
N LEU A 1024 -39.64 12.48 12.16
CA LEU A 1024 -39.63 13.49 11.12
C LEU A 1024 -39.28 14.87 11.70
N TRP A 1025 -38.56 15.67 10.92
CA TRP A 1025 -38.09 16.99 11.34
C TRP A 1025 -39.21 17.89 11.87
N ASN A 1026 -40.37 17.89 11.19
CA ASN A 1026 -41.48 18.79 11.44
C ASN A 1026 -42.45 18.35 12.55
N LEU A 1027 -42.28 17.17 13.15
CA LEU A 1027 -43.20 16.62 14.16
C LEU A 1027 -42.62 16.77 15.58
N GLU A 1028 -43.45 17.09 16.57
CA GLU A 1028 -43.05 17.21 17.98
C GLU A 1028 -43.36 15.91 18.76
N PRO A 1029 -42.53 15.52 19.73
CA PRO A 1029 -42.76 14.30 20.51
C PRO A 1029 -43.98 14.48 21.43
N ASP A 1030 -44.68 13.38 21.71
CA ASP A 1030 -45.74 13.35 22.74
C ASP A 1030 -45.10 13.54 24.12
N ARG A 1031 -45.39 14.66 24.81
CA ARG A 1031 -44.72 15.07 26.06
C ARG A 1031 -45.68 14.89 27.24
N GLY A 1032 -45.28 14.15 28.28
CA GLY A 1032 -46.05 14.02 29.53
C GLY A 1032 -46.17 15.37 30.26
N ALA A 1033 -47.21 15.53 31.07
CA ALA A 1033 -47.66 16.83 31.60
C ALA A 1033 -46.65 17.59 32.52
N TRP A 1034 -45.50 16.98 32.84
CA TRP A 1034 -44.47 17.48 33.78
C TRP A 1034 -43.31 18.26 33.12
N TYR A 1035 -43.37 18.50 31.81
CA TYR A 1035 -42.28 19.12 31.06
C TYR A 1035 -42.78 20.32 30.24
N SER A 1036 -42.08 21.44 30.33
CA SER A 1036 -42.40 22.65 29.54
C SER A 1036 -41.92 22.55 28.09
N LYS A 1037 -42.28 23.55 27.27
CA LYS A 1037 -41.94 23.61 25.81
C LYS A 1037 -40.46 23.42 25.50
N ASP A 1038 -39.57 23.69 26.45
CA ASP A 1038 -38.12 23.60 26.29
C ASP A 1038 -37.48 22.35 26.95
N ASN A 1039 -38.30 21.34 27.27
CA ASN A 1039 -37.84 20.02 27.74
C ASN A 1039 -37.15 20.04 29.12
N GLU A 1040 -37.39 21.09 29.90
CA GLU A 1040 -37.05 21.19 31.30
C GLU A 1040 -38.19 20.58 32.14
N PHE A 1041 -37.81 19.74 33.11
CA PHE A 1041 -38.74 19.15 34.07
C PHE A 1041 -39.21 20.24 35.03
N GLU A 1042 -40.52 20.50 35.08
CA GLU A 1042 -41.09 21.48 35.99
C GLU A 1042 -41.21 20.87 37.40
N GLY A 1043 -40.06 20.65 38.05
CA GLY A 1043 -39.99 20.13 39.41
C GLY A 1043 -40.74 21.02 40.42
N GLU A 1044 -40.75 22.33 40.18
CA GLU A 1044 -41.51 23.28 41.00
C GLU A 1044 -43.02 23.02 40.95
N LEU A 1045 -43.57 22.60 39.80
CA LEU A 1045 -44.99 22.26 39.68
C LEU A 1045 -45.33 20.98 40.46
N VAL A 1046 -44.45 19.97 40.37
CA VAL A 1046 -44.58 18.72 41.12
C VAL A 1046 -44.47 18.98 42.63
N ASP A 1047 -43.50 19.81 43.06
CA ASP A 1047 -43.29 20.18 44.45
C ASP A 1047 -44.46 21.01 45.00
N LEU A 1048 -45.03 21.93 44.20
CA LEU A 1048 -46.24 22.68 44.56
C LEU A 1048 -47.46 21.76 44.71
N LEU A 1049 -47.66 20.81 43.80
CA LEU A 1049 -48.74 19.81 43.88
C LEU A 1049 -48.55 18.88 45.08
N TYR A 1050 -47.31 18.45 45.33
CA TYR A 1050 -46.94 17.65 46.50
C TYR A 1050 -47.22 18.42 47.80
N ALA A 1051 -46.81 19.69 47.88
CA ALA A 1051 -47.02 20.53 49.07
C ALA A 1051 -48.51 20.85 49.32
N GLN A 1052 -49.28 21.13 48.25
CA GLN A 1052 -50.71 21.42 48.39
C GLN A 1052 -51.53 20.18 48.75
N SER A 1053 -51.26 19.03 48.12
CA SER A 1053 -51.94 17.77 48.45
C SER A 1053 -51.64 17.33 49.90
N TYR A 1054 -50.40 17.44 50.35
CA TYR A 1054 -50.03 17.16 51.75
C TYR A 1054 -50.70 18.14 52.73
N ARG A 1055 -50.68 19.45 52.44
CA ARG A 1055 -51.31 20.48 53.30
C ARG A 1055 -52.81 20.27 53.44
N MET A 1056 -53.50 19.86 52.37
CA MET A 1056 -54.94 19.58 52.41
C MET A 1056 -55.25 18.35 53.28
N LEU A 1057 -54.46 17.28 53.13
CA LEU A 1057 -54.59 16.09 53.97
C LEU A 1057 -54.29 16.38 55.45
N GLN A 1058 -53.32 17.25 55.73
CA GLN A 1058 -53.00 17.68 57.09
C GLN A 1058 -54.10 18.57 57.69
N GLN A 1059 -54.62 19.56 56.96
CA GLN A 1059 -55.73 20.40 57.44
C GLN A 1059 -56.97 19.59 57.78
N ARG A 1060 -57.29 18.57 56.97
CA ARG A 1060 -58.45 17.70 57.22
C ARG A 1060 -58.21 16.73 58.38
N ALA A 1061 -56.98 16.24 58.55
CA ALA A 1061 -56.58 15.45 59.71
C ALA A 1061 -56.61 16.28 61.00
N ASP A 1062 -56.17 17.54 60.95
CA ASP A 1062 -56.17 18.47 62.09
C ASP A 1062 -57.59 18.96 62.42
N ALA A 1063 -58.45 19.17 61.42
CA ALA A 1063 -59.88 19.42 61.65
C ALA A 1063 -60.56 18.24 62.35
N ALA A 1064 -60.30 17.00 61.89
CA ALA A 1064 -60.82 15.79 62.52
C ALA A 1064 -60.28 15.58 63.95
N LYS A 1065 -59.05 16.02 64.24
CA LYS A 1065 -58.49 16.06 65.61
C LYS A 1065 -59.10 17.19 66.46
N ASN A 1066 -59.28 18.39 65.92
CA ASN A 1066 -59.79 19.52 66.69
C ASN A 1066 -61.30 19.43 66.99
N SER A 1067 -62.03 18.54 66.32
CA SER A 1067 -63.40 18.13 66.71
C SER A 1067 -63.45 17.22 67.96
N LEU A 1068 -62.33 16.96 68.64
CA LEU A 1068 -62.20 16.15 69.87
C LEU A 1068 -62.79 16.81 71.14
N ILE A 1069 -64.05 17.25 71.09
CA ILE A 1069 -64.87 17.42 72.31
C ILE A 1069 -66.23 16.75 72.06
N SER A 1070 -66.51 15.71 72.85
CA SER A 1070 -67.72 14.88 72.98
C SER A 1070 -67.97 13.75 71.95
N ASP A 1071 -67.64 12.52 72.39
CA ASP A 1071 -68.40 11.28 72.23
C ASP A 1071 -68.62 10.65 70.83
N LEU A 1072 -67.55 10.42 70.05
CA LEU A 1072 -67.49 9.34 69.06
C LEU A 1072 -66.07 8.73 68.94
N GLY A 1073 -65.98 7.39 68.78
CA GLY A 1073 -64.75 6.61 68.96
C GLY A 1073 -63.64 6.76 67.89
N PRO A 1074 -62.43 6.19 68.13
CA PRO A 1074 -61.24 6.39 67.29
C PRO A 1074 -61.37 5.97 65.81
N ILE A 1075 -62.34 5.10 65.50
CA ILE A 1075 -62.57 4.56 64.15
C ILE A 1075 -63.34 5.56 63.28
N THR A 1076 -64.34 6.26 63.81
CA THR A 1076 -65.10 7.28 63.06
C THR A 1076 -64.26 8.55 62.84
N ILE A 1077 -63.35 8.88 63.76
CA ILE A 1077 -62.31 9.92 63.56
C ILE A 1077 -61.32 9.51 62.46
N ARG A 1078 -61.03 8.21 62.34
CA ARG A 1078 -60.16 7.68 61.29
C ARG A 1078 -60.84 7.74 59.92
N GLU A 1079 -62.13 7.41 59.83
CA GLU A 1079 -62.91 7.48 58.59
C GLU A 1079 -63.12 8.93 58.10
N SER A 1080 -63.37 9.89 59.00
CA SER A 1080 -63.54 11.30 58.63
C SER A 1080 -62.27 11.99 58.13
N SER A 1081 -61.10 11.39 58.38
CA SER A 1081 -59.78 11.91 57.98
C SER A 1081 -59.27 11.40 56.62
N GLN A 1082 -60.04 10.58 55.91
CA GLN A 1082 -59.66 10.03 54.59
C GLN A 1082 -60.24 10.87 53.44
N LEU A 1083 -59.48 11.01 52.34
CA LEU A 1083 -59.92 11.73 51.14
C LEU A 1083 -59.58 10.95 49.86
N THR A 1084 -60.44 10.98 48.84
CA THR A 1084 -60.23 10.22 47.59
C THR A 1084 -59.35 10.95 46.57
N SER A 1085 -58.66 10.23 45.68
CA SER A 1085 -57.80 10.84 44.65
C SER A 1085 -58.53 11.80 43.71
N GLN A 1086 -59.81 11.54 43.41
CA GLN A 1086 -60.64 12.41 42.57
C GLN A 1086 -61.05 13.70 43.29
N GLU A 1087 -61.48 13.62 44.55
CA GLU A 1087 -61.86 14.81 45.33
C GLU A 1087 -60.67 15.75 45.58
N ILE A 1088 -59.45 15.20 45.75
CA ILE A 1088 -58.22 16.00 45.88
C ILE A 1088 -57.93 16.72 44.56
N LEU A 1089 -58.02 16.03 43.43
CA LEU A 1089 -57.76 16.60 42.11
C LEU A 1089 -58.80 17.68 41.75
N ASP A 1090 -60.09 17.42 41.95
CA ASP A 1090 -61.17 18.37 41.67
C ASP A 1090 -61.11 19.61 42.56
N SER A 1091 -60.71 19.45 43.83
CA SER A 1091 -60.51 20.59 44.74
C SER A 1091 -59.31 21.45 44.32
N ILE A 1092 -58.18 20.82 43.92
CA ILE A 1092 -56.99 21.52 43.43
C ILE A 1092 -57.30 22.29 42.14
N MET A 1093 -58.09 21.70 41.22
CA MET A 1093 -58.58 22.40 40.04
C MET A 1093 -59.56 23.54 40.40
N GLY A 1094 -60.40 23.35 41.43
CA GLY A 1094 -61.34 24.36 41.94
C GLY A 1094 -60.70 25.59 42.59
N TYR A 1095 -59.51 25.46 43.20
CA TYR A 1095 -58.73 26.60 43.71
C TYR A 1095 -58.09 27.46 42.60
N GLY A 1096 -58.16 27.04 41.33
CA GLY A 1096 -57.76 27.84 40.16
C GLY A 1096 -56.26 28.04 39.98
N VAL A 1097 -55.42 27.31 40.71
CA VAL A 1097 -53.95 27.48 40.71
C VAL A 1097 -53.29 26.83 39.48
N ILE A 1098 -53.97 25.91 38.79
CA ILE A 1098 -53.40 25.14 37.66
C ILE A 1098 -54.30 25.25 36.42
N LYS A 1099 -53.73 25.70 35.29
CA LYS A 1099 -54.43 25.83 33.99
C LYS A 1099 -54.22 24.64 33.04
N VAL A 1100 -53.34 23.70 33.40
CA VAL A 1100 -52.95 22.55 32.58
C VAL A 1100 -53.85 21.35 32.93
N LYS A 1101 -54.38 20.65 31.91
CA LYS A 1101 -55.17 19.42 32.11
C LYS A 1101 -54.23 18.27 32.50
N ILE A 1102 -54.27 17.84 33.76
CA ILE A 1102 -53.49 16.71 34.27
C ILE A 1102 -54.38 15.45 34.24
N THR A 1103 -53.82 14.31 33.85
CA THR A 1103 -54.55 13.02 33.87
C THR A 1103 -54.53 12.39 35.27
N LEU A 1104 -55.58 11.64 35.60
CA LEU A 1104 -55.71 11.01 36.94
C LEU A 1104 -54.55 10.05 37.26
N GLU A 1105 -54.01 9.36 36.26
CA GLU A 1105 -52.87 8.44 36.43
C GLU A 1105 -51.56 9.18 36.76
N GLU A 1106 -51.32 10.35 36.14
CA GLU A 1106 -50.14 11.17 36.43
C GLU A 1106 -50.22 11.78 37.83
N PHE A 1107 -51.41 12.18 38.29
CA PHE A 1107 -51.59 12.69 39.65
C PHE A 1107 -51.43 11.60 40.72
N GLU A 1108 -51.88 10.36 40.44
CA GLU A 1108 -51.67 9.23 41.35
C GLU A 1108 -50.18 8.93 41.56
N GLN A 1109 -49.32 9.14 40.56
CA GLN A 1109 -47.87 8.99 40.72
C GLN A 1109 -47.30 9.99 41.74
N VAL A 1110 -47.80 11.24 41.77
CA VAL A 1110 -47.39 12.24 42.77
C VAL A 1110 -47.89 11.87 44.17
N LEU A 1111 -49.07 11.27 44.29
CA LEU A 1111 -49.53 10.75 45.58
C LEU A 1111 -48.74 9.51 46.02
N GLU A 1112 -48.21 8.71 45.10
CA GLU A 1112 -47.35 7.57 45.42
C GLU A 1112 -45.96 8.00 45.91
N THR A 1113 -45.41 9.14 45.44
CA THR A 1113 -44.17 9.68 46.02
C THR A 1113 -44.37 10.12 47.48
N LEU A 1114 -45.53 10.69 47.84
CA LEU A 1114 -45.89 11.00 49.22
C LEU A 1114 -45.95 9.76 50.13
N ILE A 1115 -46.31 8.60 49.57
CA ILE A 1115 -46.28 7.31 50.29
C ILE A 1115 -44.83 6.83 50.47
N TYR A 1116 -44.00 6.89 49.43
CA TYR A 1116 -42.60 6.49 49.53
C TYR A 1116 -41.81 7.35 50.52
N ASP A 1117 -42.16 8.64 50.66
CA ASP A 1117 -41.61 9.54 51.67
C ASP A 1117 -42.15 9.27 53.09
N GLY A 1118 -43.08 8.33 53.26
CA GLY A 1118 -43.63 7.90 54.54
C GLY A 1118 -44.57 8.89 55.22
N LYS A 1119 -45.05 9.91 54.49
CA LYS A 1119 -45.90 10.99 55.03
C LYS A 1119 -47.40 10.72 54.90
N VAL A 1120 -47.79 9.87 53.95
CA VAL A 1120 -49.19 9.56 53.64
C VAL A 1120 -49.40 8.04 53.55
N GLU A 1121 -50.49 7.54 54.14
CA GLU A 1121 -50.96 6.16 54.01
C GLU A 1121 -52.09 6.07 52.99
N LYS A 1122 -52.10 4.98 52.20
CA LYS A 1122 -53.14 4.67 51.21
C LYS A 1122 -54.00 3.52 51.70
N THR A 1123 -55.31 3.74 51.70
CA THR A 1123 -56.32 2.73 51.97
C THR A 1123 -57.17 2.50 50.73
N VAL A 1124 -57.39 1.24 50.37
CA VAL A 1124 -58.17 0.87 49.18
C VAL A 1124 -59.52 0.33 49.64
N HIS A 1125 -60.60 0.98 49.20
CA HIS A 1125 -61.97 0.55 49.48
C HIS A 1125 -62.62 0.06 48.18
N VAL A 1126 -63.27 -1.10 48.22
CA VAL A 1126 -64.02 -1.65 47.09
C VAL A 1126 -65.47 -1.19 47.23
N GLY A 1127 -65.85 -0.16 46.49
CA GLY A 1127 -67.23 0.31 46.38
C GLY A 1127 -67.94 -0.31 45.17
N LYS A 1128 -69.26 -0.14 45.07
CA LYS A 1128 -70.07 -0.71 43.97
C LYS A 1128 -69.70 -0.19 42.57
N ASP A 1129 -68.95 0.91 42.46
CA ASP A 1129 -68.54 1.52 41.18
C ASP A 1129 -67.03 1.40 40.86
N GLY A 1130 -66.27 0.56 41.58
CA GLY A 1130 -64.86 0.29 41.29
C GLY A 1130 -63.92 0.49 42.49
N ILE A 1131 -62.61 0.37 42.22
CA ILE A 1131 -61.55 0.47 43.24
C ILE A 1131 -61.32 1.95 43.59
N CYS A 1132 -61.82 2.40 44.73
CA CYS A 1132 -61.57 3.75 45.23
C CYS A 1132 -60.34 3.77 46.15
N LYS A 1133 -59.35 4.60 45.82
CA LYS A 1133 -58.13 4.81 46.61
C LYS A 1133 -58.31 6.07 47.48
N SER A 1134 -58.26 5.92 48.79
CA SER A 1134 -58.29 7.03 49.76
C SER A 1134 -56.93 7.19 50.45
N TYR A 1135 -56.58 8.43 50.79
CA TYR A 1135 -55.27 8.81 51.33
C TYR A 1135 -55.43 9.55 52.68
N ARG A 1136 -54.49 9.36 53.61
CA ARG A 1136 -54.45 9.99 54.95
C ARG A 1136 -53.03 10.36 55.38
N CYS A 1137 -52.86 11.49 56.07
CA CYS A 1137 -51.57 11.94 56.63
C CYS A 1137 -51.17 11.18 57.92
N VAL A 1138 -49.89 10.81 58.05
CA VAL A 1138 -49.30 10.12 59.22
C VAL A 1138 -48.34 11.07 59.96
N PRO A 1139 -48.43 11.24 61.30
CA PRO A 1139 -47.49 12.05 62.05
C PRO A 1139 -46.12 11.34 62.22
N PRO A 1140 -44.98 12.04 62.06
CA PRO A 1140 -43.65 11.45 62.21
C PRO A 1140 -43.33 11.09 63.68
N LEU A 1141 -42.58 10.00 63.89
CA LEU A 1141 -42.38 9.37 65.21
C LEU A 1141 -41.16 9.88 66.01
N PHE A 1142 -40.26 10.72 65.47
CA PHE A 1142 -39.14 11.36 66.20
C PHE A 1142 -38.69 12.70 65.55
N ASP A 1143 -38.25 13.68 66.36
CA ASP A 1143 -37.66 14.97 65.91
C ASP A 1143 -36.13 14.89 65.75
N SER A 1144 -35.57 15.33 64.61
CA SER A 1144 -34.12 15.26 64.35
C SER A 1144 -33.35 16.55 64.72
N ALA A 1145 -32.24 16.38 65.44
CA ALA A 1145 -31.39 17.39 66.09
C ALA A 1145 -30.59 18.34 65.17
N GLY A 1146 -30.32 19.56 65.66
CA GLY A 1146 -29.82 20.72 64.91
C GLY A 1146 -28.31 21.00 64.91
N SER A 1147 -27.47 20.11 64.38
CA SER A 1147 -26.00 20.28 64.34
C SER A 1147 -25.36 20.49 62.95
N VAL A 1148 -26.11 20.92 61.92
CA VAL A 1148 -25.56 21.15 60.56
C VAL A 1148 -25.77 22.60 60.04
N ARG A 1149 -25.82 23.60 60.91
CA ARG A 1149 -25.88 25.01 60.47
C ARG A 1149 -24.97 25.91 61.30
N ILE A 1150 -23.82 26.30 60.73
CA ILE A 1150 -23.31 27.69 60.65
C ILE A 1150 -22.23 27.76 59.53
N PRO A 1151 -22.16 28.84 58.73
CA PRO A 1151 -21.42 28.94 57.46
C PRO A 1151 -20.04 29.63 57.60
N CYS A 1152 -19.16 29.48 56.61
CA CYS A 1152 -17.90 30.24 56.52
C CYS A 1152 -18.14 31.60 55.83
N GLY A 1153 -17.70 32.69 56.48
CA GLY A 1153 -18.05 34.07 56.14
C GLY A 1153 -16.92 34.88 55.51
N ILE A 1154 -16.42 34.50 54.33
CA ILE A 1154 -15.57 35.39 53.49
C ILE A 1154 -15.87 35.12 52.01
N CYS A 1155 -16.96 35.70 51.52
CA CYS A 1155 -17.06 36.41 50.24
C CYS A 1155 -18.52 36.85 50.01
N PRO A 1156 -18.78 38.15 49.80
CA PRO A 1156 -20.11 38.69 49.62
C PRO A 1156 -20.65 38.43 48.20
N VAL A 1157 -21.98 38.35 48.13
CA VAL A 1157 -22.82 38.10 46.94
C VAL A 1157 -22.55 39.09 45.82
#